data_AF-A0A7Y5W3M1-F1
#
_entry.id   AF-A0A7Y5W3M1-F1
#
_cell.length_a   1.000
_cell.length_b   1.000
_cell.length_c   1.000
_cell.angle_alpha   90.00
_cell.angle_beta   90.00
_cell.angle_gamma   90.00
#
_symmetry.space_group_name_H-M   'P 1'
#
loop_
_entity.id
_entity.type
_entity.pdbx_description
1 polymer ?
#
loop_
_entity_poly.entity_id
_entity_poly.type
_entity_poly.pdbx_seq_one_letter_code
_entity_poly.pdbx_strand_id
1 'polypeptide(L)'
;MSRLPKRLVRSLFSASADLGAAGTERRRPKGRSCRIEALEPRLFLAGDIALVRHFDLWDGGIIRSTDASGITYHPPSGHLLIADSEIDQTGYFVGNNVFEVSLAGDTVYAEYATGNSEPTGITYSEFDGFYYVTNDDLRTISRYGLALNSALATASTKDADSVLRDPEGIASDSAGNLYVVNGRSGATGIWVAAFDANLQFLYKFSVSDRMADAEGIAYDRASRHLYLVSQSEMAVFEYTLEGMFVDEYDIRGFSPAPRSPQGLCFAPTSDPDDGPGAMALYIADGGVDDQPDGRVYEAVITSRAALSVDFLELHGLDLLAGDLLYNITTVRSATLTLETSSIDAQLTLLDADFRPLQVSAPFDGRQRIDWPAEVGEVFNLRVGGVAANVDLHAANLVRRQQRTVAVYGTADDDHFVFDASARRFSINGLGYEFSPVETAAYSFDGLGGRDRVQFAGSDGPDAATLYPTSATLSGAGYSLSFTGVESTAYDGAGGFDSVSLYGSQGADTYTAWPGKGEMAGDGVSITVAAELIYARGGGGTDRATVYDSPADDLYEFFPVWARVTGPGYFHHLLGFVNMFGEAALGKNGVDRVIFRGSPAADWVKSTTLTTRMLTLGAWRHATGFDTITAYGRGEKGSPDRFVVEDTPGEDTLKLRPLETHLIAPAYGVSAFGFGTVQATRANPDSNDHVALEDSAGDDVLMADPAVATLYGAGYSNTVTGFPSVAAYSSGDGFDQAFFSDSAGPADTRNRNDTFTANSLSAELKGPGYLLRARLFDEVHAQAGLGHDVAWLYGTWNGSDLLDADAAGVALSGPGPNGGVFANYARAFDEIHTSAVTGEDTAVLRDAVVDVVTYGQPDNLSAKTIGQVLWLKHFERIELRKSGASEKTEIHDVDRVFAYWQ
;
A
#
# COMPACT_ATOMS: atom_id res chain seq x y z
N MET A 1 22.40 7.01 -13.33
CA MET A 1 22.83 8.19 -14.11
C MET A 1 21.77 9.25 -13.87
N SER A 2 21.98 10.46 -13.36
CA SER A 2 23.17 11.31 -13.17
C SER A 2 22.99 12.15 -11.90
N ARG A 3 23.94 12.01 -10.96
CA ARG A 3 24.24 12.95 -9.87
C ARG A 3 24.99 14.16 -10.43
N LEU A 4 24.97 15.30 -9.72
CA LEU A 4 26.08 16.24 -9.41
C LEU A 4 25.51 17.65 -9.01
N PRO A 5 26.23 18.56 -8.32
CA PRO A 5 26.53 18.54 -6.88
C PRO A 5 26.42 19.92 -6.16
N LYS A 6 26.57 19.91 -4.82
CA LYS A 6 26.91 21.08 -3.98
C LYS A 6 28.40 21.48 -4.16
N ARG A 7 28.72 22.80 -4.20
CA ARG A 7 29.91 23.42 -3.55
C ARG A 7 29.98 24.96 -3.68
N LEU A 8 30.01 25.61 -2.51
CA LEU A 8 30.94 26.66 -2.03
C LEU A 8 31.64 27.61 -3.04
N VAL A 9 31.51 28.94 -2.84
CA VAL A 9 32.58 29.94 -3.08
C VAL A 9 32.50 31.06 -2.03
N ARG A 10 33.66 31.34 -1.41
CA ARG A 10 33.99 32.44 -0.49
C ARG A 10 34.52 33.66 -1.28
N SER A 11 34.24 34.84 -0.72
CA SER A 11 35.00 36.11 -0.76
C SER A 11 35.39 36.75 -2.08
N LEU A 12 35.17 38.08 -2.18
CA LEU A 12 36.19 39.03 -2.63
C LEU A 12 35.85 40.45 -2.17
N PHE A 13 36.84 41.07 -1.52
CA PHE A 13 36.93 42.48 -1.14
C PHE A 13 37.46 43.33 -2.32
N SER A 14 37.14 44.63 -2.26
CA SER A 14 37.92 45.80 -2.74
C SER A 14 37.70 46.39 -4.15
N ALA A 15 37.35 47.68 -4.14
CA ALA A 15 37.83 48.80 -4.97
C ALA A 15 37.52 50.09 -4.15
N SER A 16 38.47 50.87 -3.60
CA SER A 16 39.45 51.81 -4.21
C SER A 16 38.77 52.90 -5.07
N ALA A 17 39.08 54.22 -5.03
CA ALA A 17 40.14 55.00 -4.41
C ALA A 17 39.82 56.52 -4.37
N ASP A 18 40.44 57.21 -3.40
CA ASP A 18 41.11 58.53 -3.37
C ASP A 18 40.62 59.80 -4.10
N LEU A 19 40.65 60.90 -3.30
CA LEU A 19 41.42 62.17 -3.44
C LEU A 19 40.81 63.15 -2.41
N GLY A 20 41.47 63.92 -1.53
CA GLY A 20 42.85 64.31 -1.26
C GLY A 20 42.80 65.76 -0.71
N ALA A 21 43.44 66.05 0.43
CA ALA A 21 44.07 67.34 0.82
C ALA A 21 44.12 67.56 2.34
N ALA A 22 45.30 67.94 2.82
CA ALA A 22 45.60 68.29 4.20
C ALA A 22 45.14 69.72 4.57
N GLY A 23 44.71 69.91 5.82
CA GLY A 23 44.43 71.22 6.42
C GLY A 23 44.27 71.12 7.94
N THR A 24 45.06 71.90 8.65
CA THR A 24 45.24 71.99 10.11
C THR A 24 44.02 72.49 10.91
N GLU A 25 43.90 71.99 12.13
CA GLU A 25 43.24 72.51 13.34
C GLU A 25 41.84 73.17 13.24
N ARG A 26 40.87 72.57 13.96
CA ARG A 26 40.07 73.24 15.01
C ARG A 26 39.23 72.23 15.80
N ARG A 27 39.39 72.23 17.13
CA ARG A 27 38.49 71.57 18.09
C ARG A 27 37.05 72.03 17.86
N ARG A 28 36.11 71.08 17.81
CA ARG A 28 34.67 71.26 18.05
C ARG A 28 34.19 70.20 19.05
N PRO A 29 33.14 70.47 19.85
CA PRO A 29 32.78 69.66 21.01
C PRO A 29 32.16 68.34 20.57
N LYS A 30 32.45 67.25 21.30
CA LYS A 30 31.71 65.98 21.19
C LYS A 30 30.26 66.22 21.60
N GLY A 31 29.34 66.26 20.64
CA GLY A 31 27.91 66.10 20.92
C GLY A 31 27.67 64.65 21.34
N ARG A 32 26.95 64.45 22.44
CA ARG A 32 26.42 63.14 22.83
C ARG A 32 25.36 62.74 21.80
N SER A 33 25.46 61.54 21.24
CA SER A 33 24.46 60.97 20.33
C SER A 33 24.16 59.55 20.78
N CYS A 34 22.86 59.23 20.93
CA CYS A 34 22.36 57.89 21.23
C CYS A 34 22.83 56.90 20.16
N ARG A 35 23.40 55.76 20.58
CA ARG A 35 23.79 54.68 19.68
C ARG A 35 22.59 53.74 19.54
N ILE A 36 21.94 53.77 18.38
CA ILE A 36 20.88 52.82 18.00
C ILE A 36 21.55 51.75 17.13
N GLU A 37 21.69 50.53 17.63
CA GLU A 37 22.15 49.38 16.83
C GLU A 37 20.96 48.57 16.31
N ALA A 38 21.01 48.17 15.04
CA ALA A 38 19.90 47.58 14.30
C ALA A 38 19.74 46.07 14.52
N LEU A 39 18.48 45.63 14.43
CA LEU A 39 17.90 44.29 14.63
C LEU A 39 18.66 43.14 13.93
N GLU A 40 18.92 42.06 14.66
CA GLU A 40 19.18 40.73 14.10
C GLU A 40 17.84 40.01 13.87
N PRO A 41 17.51 39.55 12.64
CA PRO A 41 16.31 38.76 12.42
C PRO A 41 16.53 37.33 12.93
N ARG A 42 15.83 36.94 13.99
CA ARG A 42 15.68 35.53 14.39
C ARG A 42 14.24 35.08 14.23
N LEU A 43 14.08 33.85 13.75
CA LEU A 43 12.82 33.15 13.64
C LEU A 43 12.40 32.72 15.07
N PHE A 44 11.34 33.31 15.61
CA PHE A 44 10.89 33.07 16.99
C PHE A 44 10.17 31.73 17.15
N LEU A 45 10.46 31.00 18.24
CA LEU A 45 9.60 29.93 18.75
C LEU A 45 8.59 30.58 19.71
N ALA A 46 7.36 30.05 19.77
CA ALA A 46 6.36 30.57 20.69
C ALA A 46 6.74 30.24 22.14
N GLY A 47 6.63 31.22 23.06
CA GLY A 47 7.13 31.11 24.44
C GLY A 47 8.52 31.70 24.66
N ASP A 48 9.11 32.39 23.68
CA ASP A 48 10.41 33.08 23.83
C ASP A 48 10.24 34.58 24.15
N ILE A 49 11.24 35.14 24.84
CA ILE A 49 11.46 36.59 24.96
C ILE A 49 12.52 37.07 23.96
N ALA A 50 12.24 38.19 23.32
CA ALA A 50 13.08 38.75 22.27
C ALA A 50 13.45 40.20 22.56
N LEU A 51 14.75 40.50 22.57
CA LEU A 51 15.21 41.89 22.61
C LEU A 51 14.83 42.61 21.31
N VAL A 52 14.03 43.68 21.42
CA VAL A 52 13.74 44.60 20.32
C VAL A 52 14.90 45.58 20.18
N ARG A 53 15.22 46.27 21.27
CA ARG A 53 16.33 47.22 21.36
C ARG A 53 16.66 47.55 22.82
N HIS A 54 17.68 48.37 23.02
CA HIS A 54 17.99 48.97 24.31
C HIS A 54 18.39 50.43 24.13
N PHE A 55 18.38 51.19 25.23
CA PHE A 55 19.05 52.48 25.31
C PHE A 55 19.86 52.59 26.61
N ASP A 56 21.05 53.17 26.51
CA ASP A 56 21.87 53.50 27.68
C ASP A 56 21.26 54.71 28.40
N LEU A 57 21.32 54.72 29.73
CA LEU A 57 20.80 55.82 30.53
C LEU A 57 21.76 57.01 30.50
N TRP A 58 22.95 56.88 31.10
CA TRP A 58 23.89 58.00 31.28
C TRP A 58 25.13 57.93 30.36
N ASP A 59 26.07 57.01 30.57
CA ASP A 59 27.29 56.89 29.75
C ASP A 59 27.01 56.16 28.42
N GLY A 60 26.37 56.91 27.52
CA GLY A 60 25.86 56.43 26.23
C GLY A 60 24.53 57.08 25.87
N GLY A 61 23.81 57.57 26.88
CA GLY A 61 22.53 58.26 26.78
C GLY A 61 22.52 59.68 27.34
N ILE A 62 21.33 60.13 27.75
CA ILE A 62 21.05 61.48 28.24
C ILE A 62 20.34 61.52 29.61
N ILE A 63 19.98 60.36 30.16
CA ILE A 63 19.21 60.19 31.39
C ILE A 63 20.21 60.00 32.53
N ARG A 64 20.21 60.90 33.51
CA ARG A 64 21.23 60.94 34.57
C ARG A 64 20.88 60.02 35.73
N SER A 65 20.72 58.74 35.44
CA SER A 65 20.51 57.67 36.41
C SER A 65 21.76 56.81 36.48
N THR A 66 22.21 56.49 37.69
CA THR A 66 23.29 55.51 37.94
C THR A 66 22.70 54.12 38.11
N ASP A 67 21.62 53.99 38.90
CA ASP A 67 21.09 52.68 39.32
C ASP A 67 19.58 52.64 39.10
N ALA A 68 19.17 52.38 37.87
CA ALA A 68 17.75 52.30 37.53
C ALA A 68 17.09 51.06 38.13
N SER A 69 16.23 51.29 39.11
CA SER A 69 15.59 50.26 39.95
C SER A 69 14.11 50.06 39.61
N GLY A 70 13.38 51.16 39.41
CA GLY A 70 11.96 51.15 39.08
C GLY A 70 11.69 51.70 37.68
N ILE A 71 10.68 51.16 37.00
CA ILE A 71 10.19 51.72 35.74
C ILE A 71 8.68 51.58 35.63
N THR A 72 8.00 52.61 35.13
CA THR A 72 6.57 52.55 34.85
C THR A 72 6.19 53.33 33.61
N TYR A 73 5.10 52.92 32.95
CA TYR A 73 4.48 53.68 31.88
C TYR A 73 3.39 54.58 32.44
N HIS A 74 3.34 55.83 31.96
CA HIS A 74 2.28 56.76 32.27
C HIS A 74 1.43 57.02 31.01
N PRO A 75 0.33 56.27 30.82
CA PRO A 75 -0.53 56.36 29.64
C PRO A 75 -1.00 57.78 29.30
N PRO A 76 -1.36 58.65 30.27
CA PRO A 76 -1.79 60.01 29.97
C PRO A 76 -0.74 60.89 29.27
N SER A 77 0.56 60.71 29.56
CA SER A 77 1.63 61.44 28.84
C SER A 77 2.26 60.62 27.72
N GLY A 78 2.10 59.29 27.72
CA GLY A 78 2.75 58.41 26.77
C GLY A 78 4.25 58.20 27.04
N HIS A 79 4.70 58.50 28.26
CA HIS A 79 6.10 58.48 28.65
C HIS A 79 6.41 57.36 29.65
N LEU A 80 7.69 56.99 29.76
CA LEU A 80 8.21 56.15 30.84
C LEU A 80 8.68 57.03 31.99
N LEU A 81 8.53 56.55 33.22
CA LEU A 81 9.18 57.11 34.39
C LEU A 81 10.14 56.06 34.93
N ILE A 82 11.40 56.44 35.10
CA ILE A 82 12.48 55.57 35.62
C ILE A 82 12.88 56.11 36.99
N ALA A 83 12.78 55.28 38.01
CA ALA A 83 13.27 55.55 39.35
C ALA A 83 14.70 55.04 39.52
N ASP A 84 15.47 55.76 40.32
CA ASP A 84 16.85 55.45 40.65
C ASP A 84 16.97 55.33 42.17
N SER A 85 17.35 54.15 42.66
CA SER A 85 17.39 53.84 44.09
C SER A 85 18.63 54.37 44.78
N GLU A 86 19.75 54.55 44.09
CA GLU A 86 21.05 54.79 44.74
C GLU A 86 21.73 56.09 44.35
N ILE A 87 21.16 56.86 43.40
CA ILE A 87 21.80 58.11 42.94
C ILE A 87 22.10 59.09 44.08
N ASP A 88 21.35 59.07 45.18
CA ASP A 88 21.57 59.92 46.35
C ASP A 88 22.78 59.53 47.21
N GLN A 89 23.31 58.31 47.03
CA GLN A 89 24.56 57.82 47.60
C GLN A 89 25.78 58.31 46.80
N THR A 90 25.56 58.78 45.57
CA THR A 90 26.63 59.23 44.66
C THR A 90 27.00 60.70 44.87
N GLY A 91 28.19 61.08 44.38
CA GLY A 91 28.60 62.49 44.25
C GLY A 91 27.86 63.28 43.17
N TYR A 92 26.94 62.65 42.42
CA TYR A 92 26.25 63.24 41.28
C TYR A 92 24.84 63.75 41.60
N PHE A 93 24.32 63.42 42.77
CA PHE A 93 22.95 63.75 43.15
C PHE A 93 22.69 65.25 43.19
N VAL A 94 21.63 65.67 42.50
CA VAL A 94 21.15 67.07 42.50
C VAL A 94 19.74 67.21 43.06
N GLY A 95 19.22 66.16 43.73
CA GLY A 95 17.91 66.14 44.37
C GLY A 95 16.80 65.42 43.58
N ASN A 96 17.10 64.95 42.36
CA ASN A 96 16.14 64.23 41.51
C ASN A 96 16.52 62.75 41.41
N ASN A 97 15.55 61.85 41.56
CA ASN A 97 15.73 60.39 41.46
C ASN A 97 14.61 59.68 40.69
N VAL A 98 13.73 60.43 40.02
CA VAL A 98 12.80 59.89 39.03
C VAL A 98 12.88 60.73 37.75
N PHE A 99 12.99 60.06 36.61
CA PHE A 99 13.21 60.67 35.30
C PHE A 99 12.05 60.29 34.36
N GLU A 100 11.32 61.28 33.84
CA GLU A 100 10.30 61.05 32.82
C GLU A 100 10.91 61.19 31.43
N VAL A 101 10.77 60.14 30.63
CA VAL A 101 11.50 59.95 29.38
C VAL A 101 10.59 59.42 28.28
N SER A 102 10.96 59.65 27.02
CA SER A 102 10.31 59.01 25.86
C SER A 102 10.44 57.48 25.92
N LEU A 103 9.53 56.75 25.28
CA LEU A 103 9.67 55.30 25.05
C LEU A 103 11.02 54.93 24.42
N ALA A 104 11.56 55.80 23.55
CA ALA A 104 12.83 55.63 22.89
C ALA A 104 14.08 55.87 23.78
N GLY A 105 13.91 56.47 24.95
CA GLY A 105 15.02 56.94 25.80
C GLY A 105 15.82 58.12 25.24
N ASP A 106 15.38 58.73 24.14
CA ASP A 106 16.11 59.80 23.45
C ASP A 106 15.75 61.22 23.90
N THR A 107 14.72 61.33 24.76
CA THR A 107 14.21 62.61 25.29
C THR A 107 13.92 62.48 26.80
N VAL A 108 14.38 63.46 27.59
CA VAL A 108 13.99 63.64 29.01
C VAL A 108 13.01 64.81 29.09
N TYR A 109 11.80 64.56 29.58
CA TYR A 109 10.73 65.54 29.70
C TYR A 109 10.72 66.24 31.06
N ALA A 110 10.99 65.50 32.13
CA ALA A 110 11.01 66.02 33.50
C ALA A 110 11.92 65.18 34.39
N GLU A 111 12.41 65.80 35.47
CA GLU A 111 13.13 65.14 36.55
C GLU A 111 12.44 65.53 37.87
N TYR A 112 12.17 64.55 38.73
CA TYR A 112 11.37 64.73 39.94
C TYR A 112 12.19 64.49 41.20
N ALA A 113 11.99 65.38 42.18
CA ALA A 113 12.51 65.28 43.53
C ALA A 113 11.43 64.69 44.44
N THR A 114 11.43 63.37 44.60
CA THR A 114 10.35 62.63 45.29
C THR A 114 10.36 62.81 46.81
N GLY A 115 11.52 63.15 47.39
CA GLY A 115 11.72 63.14 48.84
C GLY A 115 11.77 61.72 49.43
N ASN A 116 11.69 60.68 48.59
CA ASN A 116 12.12 59.32 48.89
C ASN A 116 13.60 59.24 48.58
N SER A 117 14.47 58.82 49.51
CA SER A 117 15.91 58.70 49.26
C SER A 117 16.23 57.52 48.33
N GLU A 118 15.45 56.44 48.43
CA GLU A 118 15.74 55.16 47.77
C GLU A 118 14.45 54.55 47.21
N PRO A 119 13.92 55.07 46.09
CA PRO A 119 12.78 54.46 45.42
C PRO A 119 13.23 53.18 44.72
N THR A 120 12.78 52.01 45.19
CA THR A 120 13.12 50.70 44.59
C THR A 120 12.17 50.29 43.47
N GLY A 121 10.93 50.73 43.51
CA GLY A 121 9.93 50.46 42.49
C GLY A 121 8.94 51.61 42.34
N ILE A 122 8.36 51.74 41.15
CA ILE A 122 7.35 52.75 40.84
C ILE A 122 6.27 52.15 39.93
N THR A 123 5.00 52.47 40.18
CA THR A 123 3.90 52.16 39.27
C THR A 123 2.90 53.30 39.18
N TYR A 124 2.32 53.53 38.01
CA TYR A 124 1.15 54.38 37.84
C TYR A 124 -0.13 53.53 37.84
N SER A 125 -1.07 53.87 38.72
CA SER A 125 -2.38 53.22 38.77
C SER A 125 -3.38 53.99 37.90
N GLU A 126 -3.81 53.39 36.80
CA GLU A 126 -4.89 53.94 35.97
C GLU A 126 -6.25 53.96 36.70
N PHE A 127 -6.40 53.13 37.75
CA PHE A 127 -7.63 53.01 38.52
C PHE A 127 -7.98 54.31 39.25
N ASP A 128 -6.99 54.95 39.88
CA ASP A 128 -7.18 56.16 40.70
C ASP A 128 -6.27 57.35 40.33
N GLY A 129 -5.36 57.17 39.36
CA GLY A 129 -4.54 58.24 38.79
C GLY A 129 -3.39 58.69 39.69
N PHE A 130 -2.91 57.80 40.57
CA PHE A 130 -1.77 58.06 41.45
C PHE A 130 -0.55 57.21 41.09
N TYR A 131 0.62 57.69 41.50
CA TYR A 131 1.85 56.88 41.51
C TYR A 131 1.97 56.18 42.86
N TYR A 132 2.47 54.95 42.83
CA TYR A 132 2.85 54.20 44.02
C TYR A 132 4.32 53.85 43.91
N VAL A 133 5.06 54.15 44.98
CA VAL A 133 6.51 54.01 45.02
C VAL A 133 6.88 53.20 46.26
N THR A 134 7.70 52.18 46.07
CA THR A 134 8.25 51.35 47.14
C THR A 134 9.58 51.90 47.62
N ASN A 135 9.94 51.51 48.84
CA ASN A 135 11.23 51.78 49.44
C ASN A 135 11.53 50.61 50.39
N ASP A 136 12.58 49.88 50.10
CA ASP A 136 13.04 48.68 50.79
C ASP A 136 13.65 48.99 52.17
N ASP A 137 14.41 50.08 52.28
CA ASP A 137 15.10 50.51 53.49
C ASP A 137 14.13 50.86 54.65
N LEU A 138 13.09 51.62 54.32
CA LEU A 138 11.97 51.99 55.18
C LEU A 138 10.87 50.92 55.20
N ARG A 139 10.89 50.00 54.24
CA ARG A 139 9.91 48.91 54.04
C ARG A 139 8.49 49.42 53.80
N THR A 140 8.35 50.38 52.90
CA THR A 140 7.08 51.08 52.69
C THR A 140 6.59 51.07 51.26
N ILE A 141 5.27 51.19 51.10
CA ILE A 141 4.61 51.62 49.87
C ILE A 141 4.07 53.02 50.13
N SER A 142 4.40 53.97 49.27
CA SER A 142 3.97 55.37 49.37
C SER A 142 3.22 55.79 48.11
N ARG A 143 2.06 56.43 48.29
CA ARG A 143 1.23 56.98 47.21
C ARG A 143 1.58 58.44 46.95
N TYR A 144 1.73 58.84 45.69
CA TYR A 144 2.07 60.19 45.24
C TYR A 144 1.09 60.71 44.20
N GLY A 145 0.89 62.03 44.20
CA GLY A 145 0.24 62.73 43.08
C GLY A 145 1.18 62.91 41.89
N LEU A 146 0.65 63.45 40.77
CA LEU A 146 1.39 63.64 39.51
C LEU A 146 2.66 64.51 39.63
N ALA A 147 2.76 65.36 40.65
CA ALA A 147 3.93 66.20 40.87
C ALA A 147 5.12 65.47 41.52
N LEU A 148 4.92 64.23 42.01
CA LEU A 148 5.95 63.38 42.61
C LEU A 148 6.87 64.15 43.60
N ASN A 149 6.31 64.96 44.49
CA ASN A 149 7.08 65.84 45.39
C ASN A 149 6.90 65.55 46.89
N SER A 150 5.83 64.85 47.28
CA SER A 150 5.58 64.41 48.66
C SER A 150 4.53 63.29 48.69
N ALA A 151 4.73 62.31 49.57
CA ALA A 151 3.78 61.21 49.75
C ALA A 151 2.43 61.69 50.33
N LEU A 152 1.34 61.21 49.74
CA LEU A 152 -0.05 61.44 50.17
C LEU A 152 -0.53 60.41 51.20
N ALA A 153 0.03 59.20 51.14
CA ALA A 153 -0.22 58.10 52.07
C ALA A 153 0.97 57.14 52.04
N THR A 154 1.29 56.50 53.17
CA THR A 154 2.38 55.54 53.29
C THR A 154 1.93 54.38 54.17
N ALA A 155 2.25 53.15 53.79
CA ALA A 155 2.01 51.94 54.56
C ALA A 155 3.28 51.09 54.65
N SER A 156 3.45 50.38 55.76
CA SER A 156 4.57 49.46 56.01
C SER A 156 4.21 48.06 55.49
N THR A 157 5.04 47.49 54.61
CA THR A 157 4.85 46.12 54.10
C THR A 157 5.07 45.09 55.20
N LYS A 158 6.04 45.34 56.07
CA LYS A 158 6.35 44.47 57.23
C LYS A 158 5.23 44.42 58.27
N ASP A 159 4.49 45.52 58.43
CA ASP A 159 3.36 45.56 59.37
C ASP A 159 2.14 44.83 58.81
N ALA A 160 2.02 44.72 57.48
CA ALA A 160 1.03 43.88 56.82
C ALA A 160 1.33 42.38 57.04
N ASP A 161 2.59 41.97 56.85
CA ASP A 161 3.06 40.64 57.23
C ASP A 161 4.56 40.66 57.56
N SER A 162 4.93 40.01 58.66
CA SER A 162 6.29 40.05 59.21
C SER A 162 7.40 39.52 58.28
N VAL A 163 7.06 38.80 57.20
CA VAL A 163 8.01 38.31 56.18
C VAL A 163 8.26 39.28 55.03
N LEU A 164 7.41 40.31 54.86
CA LEU A 164 7.48 41.27 53.75
C LEU A 164 8.40 42.44 54.15
N ARG A 165 9.71 42.25 54.06
CA ARG A 165 10.70 43.17 54.64
C ARG A 165 11.59 43.88 53.62
N ASP A 166 11.38 43.57 52.36
CA ASP A 166 12.27 43.90 51.25
C ASP A 166 11.43 44.29 50.03
N PRO A 167 10.53 45.28 50.14
CA PRO A 167 9.68 45.65 49.02
C PRO A 167 10.50 46.26 47.88
N GLU A 168 10.59 45.52 46.78
CA GLU A 168 11.28 45.95 45.56
C GLU A 168 10.26 46.51 44.57
N GLY A 169 10.03 45.86 43.43
CA GLY A 169 9.09 46.27 42.41
C GLY A 169 7.63 46.30 42.86
N ILE A 170 6.87 47.20 42.23
CA ILE A 170 5.43 47.31 42.40
C ILE A 170 4.73 47.42 41.03
N ALA A 171 3.61 46.73 40.87
CA ALA A 171 2.72 46.82 39.70
C ALA A 171 1.28 47.08 40.14
N SER A 172 0.46 47.62 39.24
CA SER A 172 -0.98 47.80 39.48
C SER A 172 -1.82 47.15 38.40
N ASP A 173 -2.96 46.56 38.78
CA ASP A 173 -3.96 46.08 37.83
C ASP A 173 -5.05 47.12 37.55
N SER A 174 -5.88 46.81 36.56
CA SER A 174 -7.02 47.66 36.19
C SER A 174 -8.14 47.75 37.24
N ALA A 175 -8.10 46.93 38.30
CA ALA A 175 -9.05 46.94 39.41
C ALA A 175 -8.55 47.75 40.62
N GLY A 176 -7.32 48.27 40.57
CA GLY A 176 -6.70 49.04 41.63
C GLY A 176 -6.01 48.18 42.70
N ASN A 177 -5.74 46.91 42.41
CA ASN A 177 -4.85 46.10 43.24
C ASN A 177 -3.40 46.42 42.90
N LEU A 178 -2.56 46.44 43.93
CA LEU A 178 -1.13 46.68 43.86
C LEU A 178 -0.40 45.38 44.21
N TYR A 179 0.51 44.95 43.36
CA TYR A 179 1.32 43.76 43.55
C TYR A 179 2.75 44.17 43.84
N VAL A 180 3.24 43.84 45.03
CA VAL A 180 4.59 44.19 45.48
C VAL A 180 5.39 42.91 45.59
N VAL A 181 6.47 42.82 44.80
CA VAL A 181 7.45 41.77 45.00
C VAL A 181 8.33 42.12 46.19
N ASN A 182 8.52 41.14 47.07
CA ASN A 182 9.38 41.26 48.22
C ASN A 182 10.58 40.35 48.00
N GLY A 183 11.73 40.99 47.77
CA GLY A 183 13.02 40.38 47.50
C GLY A 183 13.59 39.61 48.70
N ARG A 184 14.91 39.40 48.68
CA ARG A 184 15.59 38.49 49.61
C ARG A 184 15.83 39.09 51.01
N SER A 185 14.81 39.02 51.85
CA SER A 185 14.93 39.22 53.30
C SER A 185 15.41 37.94 54.05
N GLY A 186 16.69 37.57 53.94
CA GLY A 186 17.28 36.51 54.77
C GLY A 186 16.67 35.11 54.56
N ALA A 187 16.04 34.51 55.60
CA ALA A 187 15.52 33.13 55.57
C ALA A 187 14.01 33.02 55.35
N THR A 188 13.32 34.12 55.02
CA THR A 188 11.83 34.15 54.99
C THR A 188 11.21 33.78 53.64
N GLY A 189 12.01 33.49 52.60
CA GLY A 189 11.54 33.24 51.24
C GLY A 189 11.15 34.53 50.50
N ILE A 190 10.87 34.40 49.21
CA ILE A 190 10.48 35.47 48.28
C ILE A 190 8.97 35.41 48.06
N TRP A 191 8.33 36.58 48.13
CA TRP A 191 6.87 36.69 48.14
C TRP A 191 6.37 37.79 47.22
N VAL A 192 5.22 37.56 46.59
CA VAL A 192 4.41 38.64 46.03
C VAL A 192 3.27 38.92 47.01
N ALA A 193 3.09 40.18 47.38
CA ALA A 193 2.03 40.64 48.24
C ALA A 193 1.08 41.58 47.49
N ALA A 194 -0.22 41.30 47.57
CA ALA A 194 -1.26 42.12 46.98
C ALA A 194 -1.83 43.09 48.03
N PHE A 195 -2.01 44.35 47.64
CA PHE A 195 -2.65 45.42 48.41
C PHE A 195 -3.75 46.07 47.59
N ASP A 196 -4.71 46.74 48.22
CA ASP A 196 -5.66 47.61 47.51
C ASP A 196 -5.11 49.05 47.35
N ALA A 197 -5.83 49.87 46.59
CA ALA A 197 -5.48 51.29 46.38
C ALA A 197 -5.46 52.14 47.68
N ASN A 198 -6.04 51.65 48.79
CA ASN A 198 -5.96 52.26 50.12
C ASN A 198 -4.78 51.72 50.95
N LEU A 199 -3.86 50.99 50.31
CA LEU A 199 -2.70 50.35 50.92
C LEU A 199 -3.07 49.31 51.99
N GLN A 200 -4.23 48.66 51.87
CA GLN A 200 -4.62 47.54 52.73
C GLN A 200 -4.16 46.23 52.13
N PHE A 201 -3.53 45.38 52.93
CA PHE A 201 -3.09 44.05 52.52
C PHE A 201 -4.26 43.13 52.19
N LEU A 202 -4.14 42.39 51.09
CA LEU A 202 -5.16 41.46 50.58
C LEU A 202 -4.72 40.00 50.77
N TYR A 203 -3.62 39.61 50.14
CA TYR A 203 -3.08 38.25 50.17
C TYR A 203 -1.61 38.22 49.75
N LYS A 204 -0.97 37.05 49.86
CA LYS A 204 0.39 36.81 49.33
C LYS A 204 0.54 35.38 48.81
N PHE A 205 1.52 35.17 47.93
CA PHE A 205 1.96 33.84 47.49
C PHE A 205 3.49 33.79 47.37
N SER A 206 4.06 32.58 47.47
CA SER A 206 5.51 32.35 47.41
C SER A 206 5.94 32.11 45.97
N VAL A 207 7.10 32.66 45.59
CA VAL A 207 7.78 32.38 44.30
C VAL A 207 9.17 31.75 44.52
N SER A 208 9.44 31.33 45.75
CA SER A 208 10.76 30.83 46.19
C SER A 208 11.18 29.49 45.57
N ASP A 209 10.27 28.80 44.88
CA ASP A 209 10.56 27.53 44.19
C ASP A 209 11.26 27.73 42.85
N ARG A 210 11.17 28.93 42.27
CA ARG A 210 11.77 29.26 40.96
C ARG A 210 12.76 30.41 41.00
N MET A 211 12.66 31.31 41.97
CA MET A 211 13.48 32.52 42.04
C MET A 211 14.29 32.56 43.35
N ALA A 212 15.55 33.00 43.28
CA ALA A 212 16.43 33.21 44.43
C ALA A 212 16.58 34.69 44.82
N ASP A 213 16.27 35.60 43.90
CA ASP A 213 16.13 37.04 44.13
C ASP A 213 15.11 37.60 43.15
N ALA A 214 14.13 38.37 43.61
CA ALA A 214 13.11 38.93 42.73
C ALA A 214 13.03 40.45 42.96
N GLU A 215 13.35 41.19 41.90
CA GLU A 215 13.56 42.64 41.96
C GLU A 215 12.37 43.39 41.39
N GLY A 216 11.95 43.02 40.19
CA GLY A 216 10.92 43.76 39.45
C GLY A 216 9.66 42.97 39.26
N ILE A 217 8.55 43.70 39.09
CA ILE A 217 7.25 43.11 38.78
C ILE A 217 6.49 44.00 37.80
N ALA A 218 5.87 43.39 36.80
CA ALA A 218 4.94 44.03 35.88
C ALA A 218 3.62 43.26 35.86
N TYR A 219 2.53 43.98 35.57
CA TYR A 219 1.24 43.37 35.26
C TYR A 219 0.98 43.51 33.76
N ASP A 220 0.71 42.40 33.08
CA ASP A 220 0.23 42.42 31.70
C ASP A 220 -1.30 42.36 31.69
N ARG A 221 -1.92 43.35 31.05
CA ARG A 221 -3.37 43.43 30.92
C ARG A 221 -3.95 42.36 30.01
N ALA A 222 -3.21 41.89 29.00
CA ALA A 222 -3.72 40.97 28.01
C ALA A 222 -3.86 39.54 28.58
N SER A 223 -2.79 39.02 29.16
CA SER A 223 -2.76 37.72 29.86
C SER A 223 -3.39 37.76 31.24
N ARG A 224 -3.47 38.94 31.87
CA ARG A 224 -3.77 39.12 33.30
C ARG A 224 -2.76 38.41 34.22
N HIS A 225 -1.52 38.27 33.77
CA HIS A 225 -0.45 37.66 34.52
C HIS A 225 0.51 38.71 35.10
N LEU A 226 1.32 38.25 36.06
CA LEU A 226 2.43 38.98 36.64
C LEU A 226 3.72 38.47 36.03
N TYR A 227 4.60 39.40 35.67
CA TYR A 227 5.93 39.11 35.15
C TYR A 227 6.94 39.62 36.15
N LEU A 228 7.76 38.74 36.70
CA LEU A 228 8.75 39.06 37.71
C LEU A 228 10.16 38.89 37.13
N VAL A 229 11.09 39.81 37.42
CA VAL A 229 12.48 39.63 37.00
C VAL A 229 13.34 39.20 38.18
N SER A 230 14.22 38.24 37.91
CA SER A 230 15.28 37.86 38.83
C SER A 230 16.64 38.32 38.34
N GLN A 231 17.36 39.03 39.22
CA GLN A 231 18.77 39.31 39.02
C GLN A 231 19.63 38.04 39.14
N SER A 232 19.32 37.12 40.06
CA SER A 232 20.10 35.90 40.28
C SER A 232 19.99 34.91 39.12
N GLU A 233 18.78 34.67 38.64
CA GLU A 233 18.52 33.74 37.54
C GLU A 233 18.73 34.37 36.15
N MET A 234 18.78 35.71 36.06
CA MET A 234 18.83 36.46 34.80
C MET A 234 17.70 36.04 33.85
N ALA A 235 16.48 36.02 34.39
CA ALA A 235 15.28 35.58 33.71
C ALA A 235 14.04 36.35 34.18
N VAL A 236 13.02 36.39 33.33
CA VAL A 236 11.68 36.88 33.67
C VAL A 236 10.76 35.66 33.86
N PHE A 237 9.96 35.65 34.92
CA PHE A 237 9.05 34.56 35.27
C PHE A 237 7.61 35.04 35.18
N GLU A 238 6.75 34.28 34.52
CA GLU A 238 5.32 34.57 34.40
C GLU A 238 4.52 33.78 35.44
N TYR A 239 3.63 34.47 36.14
CA TYR A 239 2.75 33.92 37.16
C TYR A 239 1.31 34.39 36.99
N THR A 240 0.33 33.53 37.29
CA THR A 240 -1.06 33.98 37.44
C THR A 240 -1.23 34.83 38.72
N LEU A 241 -2.35 35.54 38.84
CA LEU A 241 -2.64 36.37 40.03
C LEU A 241 -2.78 35.54 41.33
N GLU A 242 -3.04 34.24 41.19
CA GLU A 242 -3.13 33.25 42.28
C GLU A 242 -1.77 32.62 42.62
N GLY A 243 -0.71 32.95 41.88
CA GLY A 243 0.65 32.47 42.13
C GLY A 243 1.00 31.14 41.47
N MET A 244 0.29 30.74 40.41
CA MET A 244 0.73 29.58 39.60
C MET A 244 1.79 30.02 38.59
N PHE A 245 2.92 29.31 38.56
CA PHE A 245 3.96 29.51 37.55
C PHE A 245 3.44 29.14 36.14
N VAL A 246 3.75 29.96 35.15
CA VAL A 246 3.32 29.79 33.75
C VAL A 246 4.53 29.50 32.85
N ASP A 247 5.54 30.39 32.85
CA ASP A 247 6.74 30.24 32.02
C ASP A 247 7.96 30.99 32.56
N GLU A 248 9.14 30.63 32.06
CA GLU A 248 10.42 31.29 32.35
C GLU A 248 11.06 31.77 31.05
N TYR A 249 11.51 33.02 31.03
CA TYR A 249 12.11 33.67 29.88
C TYR A 249 13.55 34.09 30.16
N ASP A 250 14.51 33.41 29.52
CA ASP A 250 15.93 33.69 29.68
C ASP A 250 16.33 35.01 28.98
N ILE A 251 16.87 35.97 29.74
CA ILE A 251 17.33 37.26 29.21
C ILE A 251 18.86 37.36 29.09
N ARG A 252 19.62 36.31 29.43
CA ARG A 252 21.10 36.29 29.30
C ARG A 252 21.57 36.47 27.86
N GLY A 253 20.71 36.13 26.89
CA GLY A 253 20.97 36.26 25.46
C GLY A 253 20.87 37.69 24.93
N PHE A 254 20.39 38.66 25.71
CA PHE A 254 20.30 40.05 25.29
C PHE A 254 21.69 40.64 25.03
N SER A 255 21.76 41.58 24.10
CA SER A 255 23.01 42.24 23.72
C SER A 255 22.83 43.76 23.74
N PRO A 256 23.57 44.50 24.60
CA PRO A 256 24.49 44.03 25.65
C PRO A 256 23.81 43.13 26.70
N ALA A 257 24.58 42.24 27.33
CA ALA A 257 24.06 41.36 28.37
C ALA A 257 23.61 42.16 29.60
N PRO A 258 22.40 41.90 30.15
CA PRO A 258 21.95 42.46 31.42
C PRO A 258 22.94 42.14 32.55
N ARG A 259 23.04 43.05 33.52
CA ARG A 259 23.93 42.94 34.68
C ARG A 259 23.16 42.96 36.00
N SER A 260 22.14 43.81 36.09
CA SER A 260 21.37 44.05 37.29
C SER A 260 19.93 44.40 36.89
N PRO A 261 19.18 43.47 36.28
CA PRO A 261 17.81 43.74 35.87
C PRO A 261 16.91 43.87 37.11
N GLN A 262 16.32 45.06 37.30
CA GLN A 262 15.62 45.43 38.53
C GLN A 262 14.17 45.82 38.28
N GLY A 263 13.88 46.71 37.33
CA GLY A 263 12.52 47.24 37.11
C GLY A 263 11.83 46.63 35.89
N LEU A 264 10.51 46.43 35.95
CA LEU A 264 9.71 45.99 34.81
C LEU A 264 8.46 46.85 34.59
N CYS A 265 8.11 47.13 33.34
CA CYS A 265 6.75 47.57 33.00
C CYS A 265 6.37 47.21 31.56
N PHE A 266 5.09 46.94 31.32
CA PHE A 266 4.55 46.91 29.96
C PHE A 266 4.18 48.32 29.50
N ALA A 267 4.63 48.69 28.30
CA ALA A 267 4.30 49.96 27.66
C ALA A 267 4.13 49.75 26.14
N PRO A 268 3.52 50.70 25.41
CA PRO A 268 3.54 50.66 23.96
C PRO A 268 4.96 50.56 23.43
N THR A 269 5.14 49.86 22.32
CA THR A 269 6.46 49.80 21.68
C THR A 269 6.93 51.21 21.30
N SER A 270 8.24 51.37 21.25
CA SER A 270 8.84 52.61 20.76
C SER A 270 8.93 52.70 19.25
N ASP A 271 8.68 51.60 18.53
CA ASP A 271 8.77 51.57 17.08
C ASP A 271 7.52 52.26 16.51
N PRO A 272 7.66 53.39 15.81
CA PRO A 272 6.50 54.10 15.26
C PRO A 272 5.81 53.33 14.12
N ASP A 273 6.46 52.30 13.56
CA ASP A 273 5.90 51.45 12.51
C ASP A 273 5.05 50.30 13.06
N ASP A 274 5.17 50.00 14.37
CA ASP A 274 4.32 49.02 15.04
C ASP A 274 2.88 49.53 15.23
N GLY A 275 1.94 48.58 15.33
CA GLY A 275 0.52 48.92 15.48
C GLY A 275 0.26 49.73 16.76
N PRO A 276 -0.76 50.61 16.80
CA PRO A 276 -1.03 51.51 17.93
C PRO A 276 -1.42 50.82 19.25
N GLY A 277 -1.58 49.49 19.24
CA GLY A 277 -1.81 48.67 20.44
C GLY A 277 -0.71 47.64 20.69
N ALA A 278 0.41 47.71 19.97
CA ALA A 278 1.56 46.84 20.20
C ALA A 278 2.24 47.23 21.51
N MET A 279 2.49 46.24 22.36
CA MET A 279 3.09 46.42 23.68
C MET A 279 4.44 45.69 23.74
N ALA A 280 5.37 46.25 24.50
CA ALA A 280 6.64 45.65 24.84
C ALA A 280 6.84 45.64 26.36
N LEU A 281 7.62 44.69 26.84
CA LEU A 281 8.16 44.67 28.19
C LEU A 281 9.43 45.53 28.22
N TYR A 282 9.41 46.57 29.05
CA TYR A 282 10.58 47.40 29.34
C TYR A 282 11.22 46.92 30.63
N ILE A 283 12.54 46.68 30.57
CA ILE A 283 13.35 46.16 31.68
C ILE A 283 14.41 47.20 32.02
N ALA A 284 14.34 47.78 33.22
CA ALA A 284 15.39 48.64 33.76
C ALA A 284 16.52 47.77 34.33
N ASP A 285 17.75 48.06 33.90
CA ASP A 285 18.97 47.40 34.35
C ASP A 285 19.86 48.44 35.02
N GLY A 286 20.13 48.24 36.31
CA GLY A 286 20.95 49.14 37.12
C GLY A 286 22.43 49.14 36.74
N GLY A 287 22.90 48.20 35.92
CA GLY A 287 24.30 48.13 35.54
C GLY A 287 25.20 47.71 36.70
N VAL A 288 26.31 48.43 36.89
CA VAL A 288 27.18 48.28 38.06
C VAL A 288 26.82 49.35 39.08
N ASP A 289 26.52 48.91 40.28
CA ASP A 289 26.41 49.67 41.53
C ASP A 289 27.13 51.03 41.51
N ASP A 290 26.36 52.12 41.67
CA ASP A 290 26.81 53.52 41.70
C ASP A 290 27.52 54.02 40.43
N GLN A 291 27.44 53.30 39.31
CA GLN A 291 28.08 53.68 38.04
C GLN A 291 27.07 54.21 37.02
N PRO A 292 27.46 55.20 36.18
CA PRO A 292 26.58 55.73 35.13
C PRO A 292 26.44 54.78 33.91
N ASP A 293 26.34 53.46 34.09
CA ASP A 293 26.34 52.45 33.01
C ASP A 293 25.05 51.61 32.86
N GLY A 294 24.00 51.99 33.60
CA GLY A 294 22.65 51.41 33.51
C GLY A 294 21.96 51.59 32.15
N ARG A 295 20.96 50.74 31.89
CA ARG A 295 20.24 50.62 30.61
C ARG A 295 18.77 50.36 30.80
N VAL A 296 18.00 50.57 29.74
CA VAL A 296 16.65 50.00 29.61
C VAL A 296 16.59 49.15 28.35
N TYR A 297 16.12 47.92 28.50
CA TYR A 297 15.82 47.00 27.41
C TYR A 297 14.34 47.08 27.05
N GLU A 298 14.03 47.07 25.77
CA GLU A 298 12.69 46.85 25.24
C GLU A 298 12.63 45.47 24.62
N ALA A 299 11.75 44.61 25.12
CA ALA A 299 11.62 43.24 24.70
C ALA A 299 10.16 42.87 24.40
N VAL A 300 9.95 41.93 23.49
CA VAL A 300 8.63 41.37 23.19
C VAL A 300 8.61 39.92 23.67
N ILE A 301 7.54 39.55 24.36
CA ILE A 301 7.26 38.18 24.76
C ILE A 301 6.29 37.60 23.75
N THR A 302 6.65 36.46 23.15
CA THR A 302 5.76 35.74 22.25
C THR A 302 4.89 34.78 23.05
N SER A 303 3.57 35.01 23.08
CA SER A 303 2.64 34.08 23.74
C SER A 303 2.76 32.68 23.14
N ARG A 304 2.71 31.62 23.96
CA ARG A 304 2.61 30.23 23.45
C ARG A 304 1.46 30.13 22.46
N ALA A 305 1.74 29.70 21.24
CA ALA A 305 0.73 29.54 20.21
C ALA A 305 -0.29 28.49 20.67
N ALA A 306 -1.58 28.78 20.48
CA ALA A 306 -2.63 27.80 20.69
C ALA A 306 -2.36 26.56 19.82
N LEU A 307 -2.32 25.38 20.44
CA LEU A 307 -2.15 24.12 19.75
C LEU A 307 -3.47 23.80 19.05
N SER A 308 -3.49 23.93 17.73
CA SER A 308 -4.60 23.45 16.91
C SER A 308 -4.64 21.92 17.00
N VAL A 309 -5.70 21.35 17.56
CA VAL A 309 -5.83 19.90 17.76
C VAL A 309 -6.85 19.32 16.79
N ASP A 310 -6.35 18.60 15.78
CA ASP A 310 -7.02 17.46 15.19
C ASP A 310 -6.51 16.16 15.82
N PHE A 311 -5.21 15.89 15.76
CA PHE A 311 -4.51 14.82 16.47
C PHE A 311 -3.12 15.32 16.86
N LEU A 312 -2.80 15.25 18.15
CA LEU A 312 -1.53 15.64 18.71
C LEU A 312 -1.05 14.56 19.68
N GLU A 313 0.22 14.22 19.56
CA GLU A 313 0.92 13.32 20.49
C GLU A 313 2.14 14.04 21.05
N LEU A 314 2.21 14.14 22.38
CA LEU A 314 3.36 14.66 23.11
C LEU A 314 3.96 13.53 23.92
N HIS A 315 5.27 13.36 23.84
CA HIS A 315 5.98 12.26 24.49
C HIS A 315 6.82 12.71 25.68
N GLY A 316 6.95 11.82 26.66
CA GLY A 316 7.99 11.94 27.69
C GLY A 316 7.80 13.11 28.65
N LEU A 317 6.56 13.52 28.92
CA LEU A 317 6.24 14.59 29.87
C LEU A 317 6.70 14.22 31.29
N ASP A 318 7.39 15.13 31.96
CA ASP A 318 7.83 14.97 33.35
C ASP A 318 6.97 15.80 34.31
N LEU A 319 6.02 15.14 34.97
CA LEU A 319 5.07 15.79 35.89
C LEU A 319 5.64 15.92 37.31
N LEU A 320 6.83 15.35 37.59
CA LEU A 320 7.51 15.55 38.87
C LEU A 320 8.05 16.98 39.04
N ALA A 321 8.27 17.69 37.93
CA ALA A 321 8.74 19.07 37.91
C ALA A 321 7.61 20.11 38.09
N GLY A 322 6.35 19.67 38.16
CA GLY A 322 5.16 20.50 38.27
C GLY A 322 4.12 20.21 37.18
N ASP A 323 2.94 20.81 37.35
CA ASP A 323 1.87 20.72 36.35
C ASP A 323 2.26 21.45 35.06
N LEU A 324 1.90 20.88 33.92
CA LEU A 324 2.08 21.48 32.60
C LEU A 324 0.76 22.07 32.11
N LEU A 325 0.82 23.24 31.48
CA LEU A 325 -0.35 23.95 30.95
C LEU A 325 -0.23 24.14 29.44
N TYR A 326 -1.26 23.72 28.70
CA TYR A 326 -1.35 23.83 27.25
C TYR A 326 -2.60 24.62 26.85
N ASN A 327 -2.47 25.51 25.88
CA ASN A 327 -3.61 26.15 25.23
C ASN A 327 -3.97 25.36 23.97
N ILE A 328 -5.22 24.92 23.82
CA ILE A 328 -5.69 24.05 22.74
C ILE A 328 -6.83 24.73 21.99
N THR A 329 -6.80 24.69 20.67
CA THR A 329 -7.91 25.09 19.79
C THR A 329 -8.42 23.89 19.01
N THR A 330 -9.72 23.62 19.08
CA THR A 330 -10.34 22.52 18.33
C THR A 330 -10.54 22.88 16.85
N VAL A 331 -10.38 21.90 15.96
CA VAL A 331 -10.54 22.12 14.50
C VAL A 331 -11.89 21.68 13.95
N ARG A 332 -12.71 20.98 14.75
CA ARG A 332 -13.98 20.39 14.32
C ARG A 332 -15.02 20.45 15.44
N SER A 333 -16.28 20.61 15.05
CA SER A 333 -17.42 20.38 15.95
C SER A 333 -17.59 18.88 16.19
N ALA A 334 -16.87 18.36 17.18
CA ALA A 334 -16.68 16.95 17.48
C ALA A 334 -16.23 16.78 18.95
N THR A 335 -16.07 15.54 19.42
CA THR A 335 -15.52 15.27 20.74
C THR A 335 -14.03 15.62 20.76
N LEU A 336 -13.59 16.43 21.72
CA LEU A 336 -12.20 16.59 22.13
C LEU A 336 -11.87 15.48 23.14
N THR A 337 -11.07 14.52 22.71
CA THR A 337 -10.54 13.41 23.52
C THR A 337 -9.13 13.74 23.96
N LEU A 338 -8.88 13.68 25.27
CA LEU A 338 -7.58 13.87 25.88
C LEU A 338 -7.26 12.63 26.70
N GLU A 339 -6.11 11.99 26.46
CA GLU A 339 -5.72 10.74 27.12
C GLU A 339 -4.23 10.75 27.48
N THR A 340 -3.88 10.19 28.65
CA THR A 340 -2.46 10.00 29.04
C THR A 340 -2.07 8.53 29.04
N SER A 341 -0.80 8.23 28.81
CA SER A 341 -0.28 6.85 28.92
C SER A 341 -0.15 6.34 30.36
N SER A 342 -0.34 7.19 31.38
CA SER A 342 -0.23 6.84 32.80
C SER A 342 -1.49 7.17 33.58
N ILE A 343 -1.92 6.23 34.44
CA ILE A 343 -3.03 6.41 35.39
C ILE A 343 -2.70 7.40 36.52
N ASP A 344 -1.40 7.59 36.80
CA ASP A 344 -0.88 8.45 37.87
C ASP A 344 -0.75 9.93 37.45
N ALA A 345 -1.10 10.24 36.20
CA ALA A 345 -1.34 11.60 35.74
C ALA A 345 -2.78 12.05 36.10
N GLN A 346 -3.08 13.32 35.85
CA GLN A 346 -4.43 13.89 35.92
C GLN A 346 -4.54 14.99 34.87
N LEU A 347 -5.60 14.92 34.06
CA LEU A 347 -5.95 15.98 33.13
C LEU A 347 -7.04 16.84 33.77
N THR A 348 -6.90 18.16 33.68
CA THR A 348 -7.98 19.11 33.97
C THR A 348 -8.19 19.97 32.75
N LEU A 349 -9.36 19.86 32.13
CA LEU A 349 -9.80 20.74 31.06
C LEU A 349 -10.41 22.01 31.67
N LEU A 350 -9.98 23.17 31.20
CA LEU A 350 -10.44 24.49 31.62
C LEU A 350 -10.93 25.29 30.41
N ASP A 351 -11.86 26.22 30.65
CA ASP A 351 -12.30 27.17 29.64
C ASP A 351 -11.21 28.24 29.34
N ALA A 352 -11.49 29.15 28.41
CA ALA A 352 -10.59 30.24 28.04
C ALA A 352 -10.27 31.20 29.20
N ASP A 353 -11.13 31.26 30.23
CA ASP A 353 -10.97 32.08 31.44
C ASP A 353 -10.29 31.29 32.59
N PHE A 354 -9.70 30.12 32.32
CA PHE A 354 -9.07 29.20 33.29
C PHE A 354 -10.04 28.65 34.35
N ARG A 355 -11.35 28.58 34.06
CA ARG A 355 -12.31 27.92 34.95
C ARG A 355 -12.36 26.42 34.63
N PRO A 356 -12.34 25.54 35.64
CA PRO A 356 -12.34 24.09 35.41
C PRO A 356 -13.67 23.62 34.83
N LEU A 357 -13.60 22.88 33.72
CA LEU A 357 -14.74 22.24 33.05
C LEU A 357 -14.85 20.76 33.44
N GLN A 358 -13.75 20.02 33.36
CA GLN A 358 -13.72 18.59 33.65
C GLN A 358 -12.34 18.13 34.15
N VAL A 359 -12.35 17.15 35.04
CA VAL A 359 -11.14 16.39 35.44
C VAL A 359 -11.24 14.99 34.84
N SER A 360 -10.10 14.43 34.41
CA SER A 360 -10.04 13.09 33.84
C SER A 360 -10.54 12.00 34.77
N ALA A 361 -11.03 10.92 34.17
CA ALA A 361 -11.36 9.69 34.86
C ALA A 361 -10.51 8.51 34.35
N PRO A 362 -10.28 7.48 35.18
CA PRO A 362 -9.66 6.23 34.74
C PRO A 362 -10.39 5.59 33.55
N PHE A 363 -9.64 5.23 32.51
CA PHE A 363 -10.12 4.52 31.33
C PHE A 363 -9.02 3.55 30.87
N ASP A 364 -9.29 2.24 30.91
CA ASP A 364 -8.33 1.19 30.47
C ASP A 364 -6.88 1.34 30.98
N GLY A 365 -6.72 1.65 32.28
CA GLY A 365 -5.39 1.87 32.89
C GLY A 365 -4.73 3.21 32.57
N ARG A 366 -5.47 4.15 31.99
CA ARG A 366 -5.08 5.51 31.60
C ARG A 366 -6.01 6.55 32.22
N GLN A 367 -5.71 7.84 32.05
CA GLN A 367 -6.64 8.93 32.36
C GLN A 367 -7.21 9.51 31.08
N ARG A 368 -8.52 9.80 31.06
CA ARG A 368 -9.20 10.29 29.87
C ARG A 368 -10.26 11.35 30.15
N ILE A 369 -10.38 12.31 29.23
CA ILE A 369 -11.49 13.26 29.09
C ILE A 369 -12.05 13.12 27.67
N ASP A 370 -13.38 13.06 27.54
CA ASP A 370 -14.10 13.17 26.27
C ASP A 370 -15.09 14.33 26.39
N TRP A 371 -14.79 15.47 25.76
CA TRP A 371 -15.56 16.72 25.89
C TRP A 371 -16.22 17.12 24.56
N PRO A 372 -17.51 17.46 24.50
CA PRO A 372 -18.13 17.98 23.28
C PRO A 372 -17.64 19.41 23.01
N ALA A 373 -16.99 19.62 21.86
CA ALA A 373 -16.47 20.92 21.47
C ALA A 373 -17.00 21.39 20.11
N GLU A 374 -17.04 22.70 19.92
CA GLU A 374 -17.30 23.33 18.62
C GLU A 374 -16.00 23.62 17.88
N VAL A 375 -16.07 23.85 16.56
CA VAL A 375 -14.89 24.26 15.78
C VAL A 375 -14.36 25.63 16.23
N GLY A 376 -13.05 25.73 16.41
CA GLY A 376 -12.35 26.97 16.81
C GLY A 376 -12.50 27.33 18.29
N GLU A 377 -13.05 26.43 19.11
CA GLU A 377 -13.18 26.63 20.55
C GLU A 377 -11.81 26.49 21.24
N VAL A 378 -11.53 27.40 22.17
CA VAL A 378 -10.24 27.49 22.86
C VAL A 378 -10.38 26.99 24.29
N PHE A 379 -9.50 26.07 24.68
CA PHE A 379 -9.42 25.49 26.01
C PHE A 379 -8.02 25.63 26.58
N ASN A 380 -7.92 25.60 27.91
CA ASN A 380 -6.65 25.38 28.61
C ASN A 380 -6.66 23.95 29.19
N LEU A 381 -5.58 23.21 28.99
CA LEU A 381 -5.40 21.87 29.50
C LEU A 381 -4.27 21.87 30.53
N ARG A 382 -4.60 21.57 31.78
CA ARG A 382 -3.61 21.29 32.81
C ARG A 382 -3.36 19.79 32.89
N VAL A 383 -2.09 19.40 32.76
CA VAL A 383 -1.60 18.03 32.92
C VAL A 383 -0.75 18.00 34.18
N GLY A 384 -1.29 17.42 35.25
CA GLY A 384 -0.61 17.30 36.54
C GLY A 384 -0.44 15.85 36.96
N GLY A 385 0.26 15.61 38.07
CA GLY A 385 0.42 14.26 38.63
C GLY A 385 1.80 14.02 39.22
N VAL A 386 2.10 12.76 39.52
CA VAL A 386 3.37 12.33 40.12
C VAL A 386 4.13 11.32 39.25
N ALA A 387 3.85 11.31 37.96
CA ALA A 387 4.46 10.41 36.99
C ALA A 387 5.47 11.15 36.09
N ALA A 388 6.59 10.51 35.80
CA ALA A 388 7.53 10.94 34.77
C ALA A 388 7.36 10.08 33.51
N ASN A 389 7.81 10.60 32.37
CA ASN A 389 7.73 9.93 31.07
C ASN A 389 6.28 9.55 30.69
N VAL A 390 5.38 10.53 30.79
CA VAL A 390 3.97 10.39 30.40
C VAL A 390 3.80 10.86 28.96
N ASP A 391 3.08 10.09 28.16
CA ASP A 391 2.67 10.52 26.82
C ASP A 391 1.24 11.09 26.91
N LEU A 392 0.97 12.15 26.17
CA LEU A 392 -0.34 12.79 26.05
C LEU A 392 -0.82 12.66 24.60
N HIS A 393 -2.02 12.13 24.43
CA HIS A 393 -2.78 12.16 23.19
C HIS A 393 -3.91 13.17 23.30
N ALA A 394 -4.02 14.07 22.32
CA ALA A 394 -5.15 14.97 22.18
C ALA A 394 -5.75 14.81 20.77
N ALA A 395 -7.05 14.57 20.67
CA ALA A 395 -7.73 14.31 19.41
C ALA A 395 -9.10 14.99 19.32
N ASN A 396 -9.43 15.52 18.16
CA ASN A 396 -10.73 16.11 17.83
C ASN A 396 -11.26 15.48 16.52
N LEU A 397 -11.37 14.15 16.54
CA LEU A 397 -11.57 13.31 15.36
C LEU A 397 -12.91 12.56 15.34
N VAL A 398 -13.58 12.40 16.49
CA VAL A 398 -14.77 11.56 16.60
C VAL A 398 -16.01 12.41 16.83
N ARG A 399 -16.99 12.29 15.94
CA ARG A 399 -18.29 12.94 16.06
C ARG A 399 -19.41 11.92 16.06
N ARG A 400 -20.14 11.85 17.18
CA ARG A 400 -21.35 11.03 17.27
C ARG A 400 -22.60 11.89 17.09
N GLN A 401 -23.48 11.47 16.19
CA GLN A 401 -24.82 12.04 16.03
C GLN A 401 -25.84 10.91 16.04
N GLN A 402 -26.69 10.87 17.08
CA GLN A 402 -27.66 9.79 17.29
C GLN A 402 -26.99 8.40 17.26
N ARG A 403 -27.29 7.59 16.24
CA ARG A 403 -26.76 6.24 16.01
C ARG A 403 -25.60 6.17 15.02
N THR A 404 -25.11 7.33 14.56
CA THR A 404 -24.02 7.44 13.59
C THR A 404 -22.77 7.98 14.26
N VAL A 405 -21.61 7.41 13.93
CA VAL A 405 -20.29 7.85 14.38
C VAL A 405 -19.46 8.17 13.15
N ALA A 406 -19.05 9.42 13.01
CA ALA A 406 -18.06 9.84 12.03
C ALA A 406 -16.69 9.92 12.70
N VAL A 407 -15.68 9.31 12.07
CA VAL A 407 -14.28 9.35 12.49
C VAL A 407 -13.50 10.00 11.35
N TYR A 408 -12.87 11.12 11.64
CA TYR A 408 -12.08 11.90 10.70
C TYR A 408 -10.61 11.59 10.88
N GLY A 409 -9.89 11.40 9.79
CA GLY A 409 -8.44 11.37 9.73
C GLY A 409 -7.81 12.75 9.88
N THR A 410 -6.54 12.81 9.54
CA THR A 410 -5.66 13.98 9.58
C THR A 410 -5.13 14.27 8.17
N ALA A 411 -4.09 15.08 8.06
CA ALA A 411 -3.38 15.26 6.77
C ALA A 411 -2.21 14.27 6.61
N ASP A 412 -1.91 13.50 7.65
CA ASP A 412 -0.83 12.52 7.75
C ASP A 412 -1.41 11.09 7.76
N ASP A 413 -0.53 10.08 7.60
CA ASP A 413 -0.94 8.66 7.55
C ASP A 413 -1.73 8.22 8.79
N ASP A 414 -2.99 7.83 8.60
CA ASP A 414 -3.87 7.38 9.65
C ASP A 414 -4.04 5.84 9.70
N HIS A 415 -4.35 5.35 10.90
CA HIS A 415 -4.67 3.96 11.16
C HIS A 415 -6.02 3.80 11.83
N PHE A 416 -6.97 3.26 11.09
CA PHE A 416 -8.29 2.89 11.58
C PHE A 416 -8.34 1.39 11.91
N VAL A 417 -8.89 1.04 13.07
CA VAL A 417 -9.23 -0.35 13.43
C VAL A 417 -10.69 -0.41 13.83
N PHE A 418 -11.45 -1.38 13.34
CA PHE A 418 -12.86 -1.60 13.72
C PHE A 418 -13.12 -3.08 14.02
N ASP A 419 -13.68 -3.33 15.20
CA ASP A 419 -14.17 -4.63 15.66
C ASP A 419 -15.70 -4.55 15.70
N ALA A 420 -16.35 -5.19 14.72
CA ALA A 420 -17.80 -5.18 14.63
C ALA A 420 -18.43 -5.86 15.85
N SER A 421 -17.96 -7.04 16.25
CA SER A 421 -18.53 -7.81 17.37
C SER A 421 -18.61 -7.02 18.66
N ALA A 422 -17.55 -6.29 19.01
CA ALA A 422 -17.51 -5.49 20.23
C ALA A 422 -17.99 -4.04 20.05
N ARG A 423 -18.28 -3.59 18.82
CA ARG A 423 -18.59 -2.18 18.50
C ARG A 423 -17.50 -1.21 18.96
N ARG A 424 -16.25 -1.66 18.87
CA ARG A 424 -15.05 -0.91 19.22
C ARG A 424 -14.34 -0.45 17.96
N PHE A 425 -13.76 0.74 18.01
CA PHE A 425 -12.85 1.19 16.97
C PHE A 425 -11.71 2.01 17.56
N SER A 426 -10.65 2.19 16.79
CA SER A 426 -9.60 3.15 17.12
C SER A 426 -9.16 3.92 15.89
N ILE A 427 -8.62 5.11 16.15
CA ILE A 427 -7.89 5.94 15.20
C ILE A 427 -6.55 6.31 15.82
N ASN A 428 -5.45 6.01 15.12
CA ASN A 428 -4.09 6.29 15.58
C ASN A 428 -3.79 5.77 17.00
N GLY A 429 -4.41 4.64 17.37
CA GLY A 429 -4.25 4.01 18.69
C GLY A 429 -5.23 4.48 19.77
N LEU A 430 -5.95 5.59 19.56
CA LEU A 430 -7.01 6.04 20.47
C LEU A 430 -8.27 5.21 20.30
N GLY A 431 -8.61 4.40 21.31
CA GLY A 431 -9.78 3.52 21.31
C GLY A 431 -11.08 4.22 21.70
N TYR A 432 -12.19 3.78 21.12
CA TYR A 432 -13.55 4.21 21.41
C TYR A 432 -14.48 3.00 21.44
N GLU A 433 -15.41 2.98 22.40
CA GLU A 433 -16.41 1.92 22.56
C GLU A 433 -17.79 2.55 22.69
N PHE A 434 -18.74 2.06 21.89
CA PHE A 434 -20.15 2.47 21.97
C PHE A 434 -21.05 1.26 22.10
N SER A 435 -22.13 1.38 22.86
CA SER A 435 -23.08 0.27 22.99
C SER A 435 -23.74 -0.04 21.64
N PRO A 436 -23.99 -1.31 21.29
CA PRO A 436 -24.75 -1.68 20.08
C PRO A 436 -26.17 -1.07 20.02
N VAL A 437 -26.75 -0.73 21.18
CA VAL A 437 -28.05 -0.04 21.26
C VAL A 437 -27.91 1.45 20.95
N GLU A 438 -26.71 2.02 21.05
CA GLU A 438 -26.46 3.44 20.85
C GLU A 438 -26.00 3.77 19.44
N THR A 439 -25.32 2.84 18.76
CA THR A 439 -24.69 3.07 17.44
C THR A 439 -24.94 1.89 16.50
N ALA A 440 -25.11 2.20 15.21
CA ALA A 440 -25.25 1.20 14.15
C ALA A 440 -24.61 1.61 12.82
N ALA A 441 -24.12 2.84 12.68
CA ALA A 441 -23.47 3.29 11.45
C ALA A 441 -22.17 4.02 11.79
N TYR A 442 -21.11 3.64 11.11
CA TYR A 442 -19.77 4.20 11.28
C TYR A 442 -19.29 4.72 9.92
N SER A 443 -18.64 5.87 9.90
CA SER A 443 -18.01 6.41 8.69
C SER A 443 -16.61 6.88 8.99
N PHE A 444 -15.60 6.34 8.29
CA PHE A 444 -14.22 6.76 8.42
C PHE A 444 -13.79 7.57 7.19
N ASP A 445 -13.12 8.68 7.39
CA ASP A 445 -12.63 9.53 6.31
C ASP A 445 -11.13 9.73 6.50
N GLY A 446 -10.29 9.07 5.69
CA GLY A 446 -8.83 9.14 5.83
C GLY A 446 -8.25 10.52 5.52
N LEU A 447 -8.97 11.34 4.73
CA LEU A 447 -8.54 12.66 4.30
C LEU A 447 -7.23 12.63 3.47
N GLY A 448 -6.09 12.97 4.06
CA GLY A 448 -4.81 13.03 3.37
C GLY A 448 -3.77 12.21 4.11
N GLY A 449 -2.74 11.76 3.40
CA GLY A 449 -1.79 10.78 3.93
C GLY A 449 -1.92 9.47 3.16
N ARG A 450 -1.31 8.42 3.68
CA ARG A 450 -1.47 7.04 3.22
C ARG A 450 -2.13 6.22 4.31
N ASP A 451 -3.44 6.09 4.19
CA ASP A 451 -4.27 5.63 5.29
C ASP A 451 -4.49 4.12 5.20
N ARG A 452 -4.71 3.51 6.37
CA ARG A 452 -5.03 2.10 6.44
C ARG A 452 -6.20 1.82 7.37
N VAL A 453 -7.02 0.85 6.98
CA VAL A 453 -8.14 0.35 7.80
C VAL A 453 -8.03 -1.16 7.98
N GLN A 454 -8.13 -1.60 9.23
CA GLN A 454 -8.34 -2.99 9.59
C GLN A 454 -9.76 -3.16 10.13
N PHE A 455 -10.52 -4.07 9.54
CA PHE A 455 -11.90 -4.35 9.91
C PHE A 455 -12.07 -5.84 10.19
N ALA A 456 -12.64 -6.17 11.35
CA ALA A 456 -13.13 -7.50 11.68
C ALA A 456 -14.66 -7.49 11.71
N GLY A 457 -15.24 -8.47 11.01
CA GLY A 457 -16.67 -8.76 10.98
C GLY A 457 -17.20 -9.27 12.33
N SER A 458 -18.44 -9.73 12.28
CA SER A 458 -19.16 -10.33 13.40
C SER A 458 -19.03 -11.85 13.39
N ASP A 459 -19.70 -12.55 14.32
CA ASP A 459 -19.85 -14.02 14.26
C ASP A 459 -21.02 -14.45 13.33
N GLY A 460 -21.71 -13.50 12.71
CA GLY A 460 -22.82 -13.72 11.78
C GLY A 460 -22.47 -13.28 10.37
N PRO A 461 -23.35 -13.55 9.37
CA PRO A 461 -23.05 -13.25 7.97
C PRO A 461 -22.91 -11.75 7.72
N ASP A 462 -21.79 -11.39 7.12
CA ASP A 462 -21.41 -10.03 6.76
C ASP A 462 -21.22 -9.86 5.26
N ALA A 463 -21.47 -8.65 4.78
CA ALA A 463 -21.30 -8.29 3.38
C ALA A 463 -20.44 -7.03 3.23
N ALA A 464 -19.44 -7.10 2.36
CA ALA A 464 -18.55 -5.98 2.05
C ALA A 464 -18.44 -5.73 0.55
N THR A 465 -18.34 -4.46 0.17
CA THR A 465 -17.95 -4.00 -1.17
C THR A 465 -16.77 -3.05 -1.01
N LEU A 466 -15.62 -3.44 -1.57
CA LEU A 466 -14.35 -2.76 -1.41
C LEU A 466 -13.89 -2.26 -2.79
N TYR A 467 -13.67 -0.95 -2.88
CA TYR A 467 -13.07 -0.24 -3.99
C TYR A 467 -11.65 0.22 -3.60
N PRO A 468 -10.83 0.72 -4.55
CA PRO A 468 -9.44 1.02 -4.26
C PRO A 468 -9.22 1.97 -3.07
N THR A 469 -10.04 3.00 -2.89
CA THR A 469 -9.89 3.96 -1.78
C THR A 469 -11.16 4.14 -0.96
N SER A 470 -12.15 3.25 -1.10
CA SER A 470 -13.41 3.36 -0.38
C SER A 470 -14.11 2.02 -0.23
N ALA A 471 -15.00 1.91 0.75
CA ALA A 471 -15.78 0.70 0.95
C ALA A 471 -17.11 0.94 1.65
N THR A 472 -17.97 -0.06 1.53
CA THR A 472 -19.18 -0.22 2.35
C THR A 472 -19.23 -1.64 2.89
N LEU A 473 -19.50 -1.77 4.18
CA LEU A 473 -19.59 -3.03 4.90
C LEU A 473 -20.85 -3.03 5.75
N SER A 474 -21.51 -4.17 5.86
CA SER A 474 -22.75 -4.30 6.62
C SER A 474 -22.92 -5.69 7.20
N GLY A 475 -23.44 -5.75 8.41
CA GLY A 475 -23.80 -6.98 9.10
C GLY A 475 -24.98 -6.77 10.02
N ALA A 476 -25.27 -7.76 10.86
CA ALA A 476 -26.39 -7.68 11.79
C ALA A 476 -26.21 -6.52 12.80
N GLY A 477 -27.01 -5.46 12.64
CA GLY A 477 -27.05 -4.33 13.55
C GLY A 477 -25.89 -3.33 13.41
N TYR A 478 -25.12 -3.38 12.33
CA TYR A 478 -24.11 -2.37 12.03
C TYR A 478 -23.84 -2.18 10.53
N SER A 479 -23.24 -1.03 10.22
CA SER A 479 -22.67 -0.70 8.91
C SER A 479 -21.43 0.16 9.11
N LEU A 480 -20.46 -0.01 8.22
CA LEU A 480 -19.27 0.83 8.12
C LEU A 480 -19.12 1.29 6.67
N SER A 481 -18.78 2.56 6.47
CA SER A 481 -18.27 3.05 5.20
C SER A 481 -16.95 3.78 5.42
N PHE A 482 -16.04 3.72 4.47
CA PHE A 482 -14.85 4.57 4.52
C PHE A 482 -14.47 5.13 3.16
N THR A 483 -13.75 6.24 3.15
CA THR A 483 -13.20 6.92 1.98
C THR A 483 -11.80 7.44 2.25
N GLY A 484 -10.99 7.56 1.20
CA GLY A 484 -9.61 8.05 1.31
C GLY A 484 -8.70 7.09 2.07
N VAL A 485 -8.80 5.77 1.80
CA VAL A 485 -7.98 4.77 2.49
C VAL A 485 -7.32 3.83 1.48
N GLU A 486 -6.00 3.87 1.36
CA GLU A 486 -5.24 3.13 0.35
C GLU A 486 -4.94 1.68 0.74
N SER A 487 -5.03 1.34 2.03
CA SER A 487 -4.73 -0.01 2.53
C SER A 487 -5.88 -0.57 3.35
N THR A 488 -6.56 -1.60 2.83
CA THR A 488 -7.70 -2.23 3.50
C THR A 488 -7.40 -3.67 3.89
N ALA A 489 -7.63 -4.02 5.15
CA ALA A 489 -7.63 -5.39 5.63
C ALA A 489 -9.00 -5.76 6.19
N TYR A 490 -9.73 -6.63 5.48
CA TYR A 490 -11.03 -7.15 5.87
C TYR A 490 -10.92 -8.60 6.33
N ASP A 491 -11.39 -8.89 7.53
CA ASP A 491 -11.60 -10.24 8.06
C ASP A 491 -13.10 -10.43 8.32
N GLY A 492 -13.74 -11.38 7.65
CA GLY A 492 -15.15 -11.72 7.90
C GLY A 492 -15.40 -12.28 9.29
N ALA A 493 -14.36 -12.78 9.96
CA ALA A 493 -14.43 -13.48 11.24
C ALA A 493 -15.24 -14.78 11.15
N GLY A 494 -16.42 -14.84 11.76
CA GLY A 494 -17.27 -16.02 11.77
C GLY A 494 -18.56 -15.75 11.02
N GLY A 495 -19.08 -16.73 10.30
CA GLY A 495 -20.31 -16.53 9.55
C GLY A 495 -20.22 -17.15 8.17
N PHE A 496 -21.03 -16.64 7.25
CA PHE A 496 -20.91 -16.97 5.83
C PHE A 496 -20.89 -15.64 5.09
N ASP A 497 -19.67 -15.17 4.86
CA ASP A 497 -19.39 -13.78 4.52
C ASP A 497 -19.19 -13.62 3.01
N SER A 498 -19.60 -12.46 2.50
CA SER A 498 -19.48 -12.15 1.08
C SER A 498 -18.80 -10.82 0.83
N VAL A 499 -17.77 -10.83 0.00
CA VAL A 499 -16.98 -9.65 -0.35
C VAL A 499 -16.95 -9.47 -1.86
N SER A 500 -17.27 -8.27 -2.32
CA SER A 500 -16.99 -7.82 -3.69
C SER A 500 -15.79 -6.88 -3.69
N LEU A 501 -14.77 -7.22 -4.47
CA LEU A 501 -13.49 -6.51 -4.55
C LEU A 501 -13.32 -5.92 -5.94
N TYR A 502 -13.01 -4.62 -6.03
CA TYR A 502 -12.79 -3.92 -7.29
C TYR A 502 -11.38 -3.36 -7.35
N GLY A 503 -10.66 -3.70 -8.44
CA GLY A 503 -9.36 -3.14 -8.74
C GLY A 503 -9.45 -1.73 -9.33
N SER A 504 -8.28 -1.18 -9.59
CA SER A 504 -8.10 0.16 -10.12
C SER A 504 -8.44 0.25 -11.62
N GLN A 505 -8.21 1.41 -12.23
CA GLN A 505 -8.24 1.53 -13.70
C GLN A 505 -6.92 1.10 -14.34
N GLY A 506 -5.83 1.12 -13.57
CA GLY A 506 -4.50 0.69 -13.95
C GLY A 506 -4.37 -0.83 -14.00
N ALA A 507 -3.14 -1.32 -13.81
CA ALA A 507 -2.86 -2.75 -13.82
C ALA A 507 -2.88 -3.31 -12.40
N ASP A 508 -3.79 -4.25 -12.16
CA ASP A 508 -3.98 -4.88 -10.87
C ASP A 508 -3.49 -6.33 -10.85
N THR A 509 -2.99 -6.76 -9.69
CA THR A 509 -2.72 -8.17 -9.37
C THR A 509 -3.69 -8.65 -8.31
N TYR A 510 -4.34 -9.79 -8.56
CA TYR A 510 -5.15 -10.50 -7.58
C TYR A 510 -4.54 -11.87 -7.28
N THR A 511 -4.30 -12.16 -6.01
CA THR A 511 -3.86 -13.48 -5.54
C THR A 511 -4.91 -14.04 -4.60
N ALA A 512 -5.34 -15.28 -4.84
CA ALA A 512 -6.34 -15.96 -4.03
C ALA A 512 -5.81 -17.27 -3.46
N TRP A 513 -6.23 -17.55 -2.23
CA TRP A 513 -6.02 -18.78 -1.48
C TRP A 513 -7.37 -19.22 -0.91
N PRO A 514 -7.50 -20.46 -0.38
CA PRO A 514 -8.73 -20.89 0.28
C PRO A 514 -9.21 -19.88 1.34
N GLY A 515 -10.37 -19.27 1.07
CA GLY A 515 -11.01 -18.28 1.95
C GLY A 515 -10.33 -16.91 2.03
N LYS A 516 -9.32 -16.61 1.20
CA LYS A 516 -8.56 -15.35 1.25
C LYS A 516 -8.26 -14.79 -0.14
N GLY A 517 -8.31 -13.47 -0.27
CA GLY A 517 -7.88 -12.75 -1.47
C GLY A 517 -7.01 -11.53 -1.15
N GLU A 518 -6.11 -11.20 -2.05
CA GLU A 518 -5.29 -9.98 -2.02
C GLU A 518 -5.33 -9.33 -3.40
N MET A 519 -5.72 -8.06 -3.46
CA MET A 519 -5.71 -7.24 -4.67
C MET A 519 -4.82 -6.02 -4.46
N ALA A 520 -3.91 -5.78 -5.39
CA ALA A 520 -3.01 -4.63 -5.34
C ALA A 520 -2.80 -4.04 -6.74
N GLY A 521 -2.76 -2.71 -6.81
CA GLY A 521 -2.62 -1.92 -8.03
C GLY A 521 -2.68 -0.43 -7.72
N ASP A 522 -2.07 0.42 -8.55
CA ASP A 522 -2.10 1.89 -8.44
C ASP A 522 -1.82 2.48 -7.03
N GLY A 523 -0.94 1.83 -6.26
CA GLY A 523 -0.55 2.28 -4.90
C GLY A 523 -1.47 1.81 -3.76
N VAL A 524 -2.56 1.13 -4.12
CA VAL A 524 -3.57 0.57 -3.21
C VAL A 524 -3.33 -0.91 -2.94
N SER A 525 -3.70 -1.38 -1.75
CA SER A 525 -3.75 -2.79 -1.39
C SER A 525 -5.02 -3.14 -0.62
N ILE A 526 -5.69 -4.22 -1.00
CA ILE A 526 -6.86 -4.76 -0.30
C ILE A 526 -6.65 -6.25 -0.03
N THR A 527 -6.62 -6.62 1.24
CA THR A 527 -6.62 -8.02 1.69
C THR A 527 -7.98 -8.36 2.30
N VAL A 528 -8.52 -9.53 1.94
CA VAL A 528 -9.84 -10.00 2.38
C VAL A 528 -9.75 -11.45 2.85
N ALA A 529 -10.45 -11.79 3.93
CA ALA A 529 -10.75 -13.16 4.33
C ALA A 529 -12.28 -13.32 4.41
N ALA A 530 -12.84 -14.25 3.63
CA ALA A 530 -14.28 -14.53 3.53
C ALA A 530 -14.54 -15.83 2.75
N GLU A 531 -15.70 -16.44 2.95
CA GLU A 531 -16.11 -17.64 2.21
C GLU A 531 -16.47 -17.35 0.75
N LEU A 532 -17.11 -16.20 0.46
CA LEU A 532 -17.51 -15.82 -0.91
C LEU A 532 -16.78 -14.55 -1.37
N ILE A 533 -15.80 -14.68 -2.26
CA ILE A 533 -15.03 -13.53 -2.79
C ILE A 533 -15.32 -13.32 -4.28
N TYR A 534 -15.83 -12.14 -4.63
CA TYR A 534 -16.06 -11.70 -6.00
C TYR A 534 -15.03 -10.64 -6.39
N ALA A 535 -13.95 -11.05 -7.04
CA ALA A 535 -12.90 -10.14 -7.50
C ALA A 535 -13.18 -9.60 -8.92
N ARG A 536 -12.95 -8.30 -9.13
CA ARG A 536 -13.13 -7.58 -10.38
C ARG A 536 -11.86 -6.80 -10.71
N GLY A 537 -11.27 -7.03 -11.88
CA GLY A 537 -10.01 -6.37 -12.28
C GLY A 537 -10.10 -4.84 -12.32
N GLY A 538 -11.18 -4.29 -12.90
CA GLY A 538 -11.40 -2.84 -12.94
C GLY A 538 -10.82 -2.15 -14.18
N GLY A 539 -9.83 -2.73 -14.86
CA GLY A 539 -9.23 -2.12 -16.05
C GLY A 539 -7.95 -2.77 -16.55
N GLY A 540 -7.03 -1.94 -17.05
CA GLY A 540 -5.67 -2.29 -17.46
C GLY A 540 -5.34 -3.69 -17.98
N THR A 541 -4.18 -4.19 -17.55
CA THR A 541 -3.64 -5.51 -17.93
C THR A 541 -3.63 -6.43 -16.71
N ASP A 542 -4.80 -6.61 -16.12
CA ASP A 542 -4.95 -7.25 -14.82
C ASP A 542 -4.62 -8.75 -14.85
N ARG A 543 -4.10 -9.25 -13.73
CA ARG A 543 -3.70 -10.64 -13.54
C ARG A 543 -4.32 -11.23 -12.28
N ALA A 544 -4.87 -12.44 -12.38
CA ALA A 544 -5.30 -13.24 -11.23
C ALA A 544 -4.53 -14.56 -11.11
N THR A 545 -4.10 -14.91 -9.91
CA THR A 545 -3.52 -16.22 -9.56
C THR A 545 -4.32 -16.83 -8.41
N VAL A 546 -4.77 -18.08 -8.54
CA VAL A 546 -5.52 -18.79 -7.49
C VAL A 546 -4.81 -20.07 -7.13
N TYR A 547 -4.63 -20.32 -5.84
CA TYR A 547 -4.07 -21.53 -5.27
C TYR A 547 -5.16 -22.47 -4.76
N ASP A 548 -4.92 -23.77 -4.90
CA ASP A 548 -5.73 -24.85 -4.34
C ASP A 548 -5.69 -24.91 -2.80
N SER A 549 -6.53 -25.77 -2.28
CA SER A 549 -6.59 -26.23 -0.90
C SER A 549 -6.02 -27.65 -0.79
N PRO A 550 -5.83 -28.19 0.43
CA PRO A 550 -5.46 -29.59 0.60
C PRO A 550 -6.49 -30.64 0.16
N ALA A 551 -7.69 -30.23 -0.29
CA ALA A 551 -8.83 -31.07 -0.60
C ALA A 551 -9.33 -30.80 -2.03
N ASP A 552 -10.17 -31.69 -2.57
CA ASP A 552 -10.63 -31.61 -3.97
C ASP A 552 -11.21 -30.24 -4.34
N ASP A 553 -10.56 -29.57 -5.30
CA ASP A 553 -10.96 -28.27 -5.81
C ASP A 553 -11.40 -28.30 -7.27
N LEU A 554 -12.27 -27.35 -7.64
CA LEU A 554 -12.76 -27.16 -9.00
C LEU A 554 -12.44 -25.75 -9.50
N TYR A 555 -11.62 -25.66 -10.54
CA TYR A 555 -11.37 -24.43 -11.29
C TYR A 555 -12.13 -24.47 -12.63
N GLU A 556 -12.98 -23.48 -12.91
CA GLU A 556 -13.61 -23.31 -14.22
C GLU A 556 -13.21 -21.99 -14.87
N PHE A 557 -12.50 -22.07 -15.99
CA PHE A 557 -12.18 -20.94 -16.87
C PHE A 557 -13.27 -20.74 -17.93
N PHE A 558 -13.73 -19.49 -18.04
CA PHE A 558 -14.55 -19.01 -19.15
C PHE A 558 -13.76 -17.96 -19.95
N PRO A 559 -14.26 -17.55 -21.13
CA PRO A 559 -13.52 -16.62 -21.98
C PRO A 559 -13.18 -15.28 -21.32
N VAL A 560 -14.00 -14.76 -20.40
CA VAL A 560 -13.80 -13.43 -19.76
C VAL A 560 -13.85 -13.46 -18.23
N TRP A 561 -14.11 -14.62 -17.63
CA TRP A 561 -14.26 -14.77 -16.18
C TRP A 561 -13.85 -16.18 -15.77
N ALA A 562 -13.69 -16.40 -14.47
CA ALA A 562 -13.43 -17.70 -13.89
C ALA A 562 -14.16 -17.86 -12.55
N ARG A 563 -14.38 -19.11 -12.15
CA ARG A 563 -14.77 -19.43 -10.78
C ARG A 563 -13.92 -20.56 -10.24
N VAL A 564 -13.66 -20.50 -8.94
CA VAL A 564 -12.95 -21.52 -8.19
C VAL A 564 -13.79 -21.88 -6.97
N THR A 565 -13.99 -23.16 -6.75
CA THR A 565 -14.78 -23.68 -5.63
C THR A 565 -14.00 -24.78 -4.95
N GLY A 566 -13.95 -24.72 -3.63
CA GLY A 566 -13.44 -25.79 -2.78
C GLY A 566 -14.21 -25.89 -1.47
N PRO A 567 -13.81 -26.78 -0.55
CA PRO A 567 -14.46 -26.92 0.75
C PRO A 567 -14.40 -25.62 1.56
N GLY A 568 -15.55 -24.97 1.74
CA GLY A 568 -15.69 -23.77 2.58
C GLY A 568 -15.30 -22.45 1.91
N TYR A 569 -14.95 -22.43 0.62
CA TYR A 569 -14.57 -21.20 -0.06
C TYR A 569 -14.98 -21.16 -1.54
N PHE A 570 -15.17 -19.94 -2.05
CA PHE A 570 -15.53 -19.66 -3.42
C PHE A 570 -14.91 -18.34 -3.89
N HIS A 571 -14.31 -18.37 -5.08
CA HIS A 571 -13.85 -17.18 -5.78
C HIS A 571 -14.55 -17.04 -7.13
N HIS A 572 -15.01 -15.84 -7.45
CA HIS A 572 -15.46 -15.47 -8.78
C HIS A 572 -14.65 -14.30 -9.31
N LEU A 573 -13.93 -14.54 -10.41
CA LEU A 573 -13.00 -13.62 -11.03
C LEU A 573 -13.59 -13.08 -12.32
N LEU A 574 -13.64 -11.76 -12.50
CA LEU A 574 -14.12 -11.15 -13.74
C LEU A 574 -13.23 -9.96 -14.12
N GLY A 575 -12.93 -9.82 -15.42
CA GLY A 575 -12.17 -8.68 -15.94
C GLY A 575 -10.65 -8.83 -15.83
N PHE A 576 -10.12 -10.01 -15.45
CA PHE A 576 -8.69 -10.28 -15.47
C PHE A 576 -8.26 -10.78 -16.85
N VAL A 577 -7.30 -10.11 -17.48
CA VAL A 577 -6.78 -10.49 -18.80
C VAL A 577 -6.05 -11.83 -18.71
N ASN A 578 -5.21 -12.01 -17.70
CA ASN A 578 -4.47 -13.26 -17.50
C ASN A 578 -4.92 -13.93 -16.20
N MET A 579 -5.30 -15.21 -16.27
CA MET A 579 -5.74 -15.97 -15.11
C MET A 579 -4.93 -17.27 -14.98
N PHE A 580 -4.49 -17.57 -13.76
CA PHE A 580 -3.65 -18.70 -13.40
C PHE A 580 -4.34 -19.50 -12.27
N GLY A 581 -4.39 -20.82 -12.43
CA GLY A 581 -4.74 -21.78 -11.38
C GLY A 581 -3.52 -22.63 -11.05
N GLU A 582 -3.17 -22.70 -9.78
CA GLU A 582 -2.02 -23.43 -9.27
C GLU A 582 -2.50 -24.51 -8.31
N ALA A 583 -2.25 -25.77 -8.67
CA ALA A 583 -2.54 -26.96 -7.86
C ALA A 583 -1.28 -27.84 -7.72
N ALA A 584 -1.33 -28.86 -6.86
CA ALA A 584 -0.21 -29.74 -6.56
C ALA A 584 -0.40 -31.19 -7.07
N LEU A 585 -0.17 -31.45 -8.36
CA LEU A 585 -0.40 -32.75 -9.03
C LEU A 585 -0.09 -33.99 -8.16
N GLY A 586 -1.09 -34.85 -7.98
CA GLY A 586 -0.97 -36.11 -7.24
C GLY A 586 -0.73 -35.93 -5.74
N LYS A 587 -0.97 -34.73 -5.21
CA LYS A 587 -0.92 -34.37 -3.78
C LYS A 587 -2.19 -33.55 -3.51
N ASN A 588 -2.67 -33.58 -2.27
CA ASN A 588 -3.70 -32.64 -1.80
C ASN A 588 -5.08 -32.70 -2.49
N GLY A 589 -5.70 -33.88 -2.54
CA GLY A 589 -7.03 -34.03 -3.17
C GLY A 589 -6.94 -34.45 -4.64
N VAL A 590 -8.08 -34.49 -5.32
CA VAL A 590 -8.19 -34.72 -6.76
C VAL A 590 -8.72 -33.45 -7.42
N ASP A 591 -7.81 -32.63 -7.93
CA ASP A 591 -8.16 -31.31 -8.41
C ASP A 591 -8.55 -31.33 -9.88
N ARG A 592 -9.62 -30.58 -10.18
CA ARG A 592 -10.18 -30.50 -11.53
C ARG A 592 -10.13 -29.10 -12.09
N VAL A 593 -9.65 -28.99 -13.33
CA VAL A 593 -9.78 -27.77 -14.14
C VAL A 593 -10.66 -28.01 -15.36
N ILE A 594 -11.55 -27.05 -15.64
CA ILE A 594 -12.37 -27.01 -16.84
C ILE A 594 -12.08 -25.73 -17.62
N PHE A 595 -11.66 -25.88 -18.87
CA PHE A 595 -11.50 -24.80 -19.84
C PHE A 595 -12.72 -24.72 -20.75
N ARG A 596 -13.32 -23.54 -20.89
CA ARG A 596 -14.45 -23.29 -21.77
C ARG A 596 -14.11 -22.24 -22.81
N GLY A 597 -14.20 -22.65 -24.07
CA GLY A 597 -13.91 -21.81 -25.23
C GLY A 597 -14.98 -20.81 -25.58
N SER A 598 -14.60 -19.95 -26.52
CA SER A 598 -15.39 -18.93 -27.18
C SER A 598 -15.89 -19.44 -28.54
N PRO A 599 -16.78 -18.69 -29.21
CA PRO A 599 -17.12 -18.98 -30.61
C PRO A 599 -15.97 -18.76 -31.62
N ALA A 600 -14.91 -18.05 -31.21
CA ALA A 600 -13.72 -17.84 -32.03
C ALA A 600 -12.75 -19.03 -31.93
N ALA A 601 -11.79 -19.12 -32.86
CA ALA A 601 -10.76 -20.14 -32.81
C ALA A 601 -9.94 -20.06 -31.50
N ASP A 602 -10.04 -21.11 -30.70
CA ASP A 602 -9.31 -21.28 -29.47
C ASP A 602 -8.19 -22.31 -29.62
N TRP A 603 -7.14 -22.14 -28.83
CA TRP A 603 -6.00 -23.06 -28.83
C TRP A 603 -5.71 -23.54 -27.42
N VAL A 604 -5.68 -24.86 -27.22
CA VAL A 604 -5.34 -25.48 -25.95
C VAL A 604 -4.12 -26.38 -26.12
N LYS A 605 -3.17 -26.28 -25.19
CA LYS A 605 -2.05 -27.23 -25.06
C LYS A 605 -2.02 -27.81 -23.65
N SER A 606 -1.99 -29.14 -23.56
CA SER A 606 -1.90 -29.93 -22.34
C SER A 606 -0.57 -30.69 -22.31
N THR A 607 0.18 -30.56 -21.23
CA THR A 607 1.35 -31.36 -20.89
C THR A 607 1.13 -32.00 -19.52
N THR A 608 2.03 -32.88 -19.10
CA THR A 608 1.99 -33.57 -17.80
C THR A 608 1.80 -32.67 -16.59
N LEU A 609 2.28 -31.42 -16.64
CA LEU A 609 2.21 -30.49 -15.52
C LEU A 609 1.36 -29.25 -15.82
N THR A 610 1.25 -28.84 -17.08
CA THR A 610 0.64 -27.55 -17.42
C THR A 610 -0.39 -27.70 -18.52
N THR A 611 -1.53 -27.04 -18.36
CA THR A 611 -2.51 -26.83 -19.43
C THR A 611 -2.71 -25.34 -19.63
N ARG A 612 -2.70 -24.91 -20.89
CA ARG A 612 -2.98 -23.51 -21.24
C ARG A 612 -3.99 -23.40 -22.36
N MET A 613 -4.87 -22.43 -22.26
CA MET A 613 -5.83 -22.06 -23.29
C MET A 613 -5.61 -20.62 -23.72
N LEU A 614 -5.48 -20.39 -25.03
CA LEU A 614 -5.63 -19.09 -25.66
C LEU A 614 -7.08 -18.96 -26.15
N THR A 615 -7.81 -18.01 -25.60
CA THR A 615 -9.19 -17.71 -26.01
C THR A 615 -9.38 -16.19 -26.02
N LEU A 616 -10.02 -15.66 -27.08
CA LEU A 616 -10.19 -14.20 -27.29
C LEU A 616 -8.90 -13.37 -27.11
N GLY A 617 -7.74 -13.93 -27.49
CA GLY A 617 -6.44 -13.26 -27.39
C GLY A 617 -5.82 -13.22 -25.98
N ALA A 618 -6.43 -13.91 -25.01
CA ALA A 618 -6.01 -13.93 -23.62
C ALA A 618 -5.72 -15.36 -23.14
N TRP A 619 -4.73 -15.50 -22.24
CA TRP A 619 -4.30 -16.81 -21.75
C TRP A 619 -5.00 -17.20 -20.44
N ARG A 620 -5.35 -18.48 -20.35
CA ARG A 620 -5.76 -19.19 -19.14
C ARG A 620 -4.72 -20.26 -18.87
N HIS A 621 -4.16 -20.28 -17.67
CA HIS A 621 -3.11 -21.22 -17.30
C HIS A 621 -3.56 -22.06 -16.11
N ALA A 622 -3.33 -23.36 -16.18
CA ALA A 622 -3.53 -24.29 -15.10
C ALA A 622 -2.26 -25.13 -14.93
N THR A 623 -1.75 -25.19 -13.70
CA THR A 623 -0.56 -25.96 -13.33
C THR A 623 -0.96 -26.98 -12.29
N GLY A 624 -0.55 -28.23 -12.48
CA GLY A 624 -0.62 -29.27 -11.44
C GLY A 624 -2.00 -29.86 -11.14
N PHE A 625 -2.98 -29.78 -12.04
CA PHE A 625 -4.30 -30.41 -11.85
C PHE A 625 -4.30 -31.89 -12.26
N ASP A 626 -5.00 -32.75 -11.51
CA ASP A 626 -5.14 -34.19 -11.80
C ASP A 626 -6.10 -34.46 -12.97
N THR A 627 -7.18 -33.68 -13.08
CA THR A 627 -8.19 -33.84 -14.13
C THR A 627 -8.40 -32.57 -14.93
N ILE A 628 -8.20 -32.66 -16.24
CA ILE A 628 -8.36 -31.56 -17.19
C ILE A 628 -9.54 -31.86 -18.10
N THR A 629 -10.48 -30.92 -18.20
CA THR A 629 -11.54 -30.95 -19.20
C THR A 629 -11.46 -29.68 -20.07
N ALA A 630 -11.45 -29.81 -21.40
CA ALA A 630 -11.49 -28.67 -22.31
C ALA A 630 -12.68 -28.74 -23.26
N TYR A 631 -13.35 -27.61 -23.48
CA TYR A 631 -14.45 -27.48 -24.43
C TYR A 631 -14.14 -26.42 -25.48
N GLY A 632 -13.89 -26.85 -26.71
CA GLY A 632 -13.91 -26.01 -27.90
C GLY A 632 -15.35 -25.67 -28.31
N ARG A 633 -15.55 -24.47 -28.84
CA ARG A 633 -16.82 -23.94 -29.34
C ARG A 633 -16.68 -23.18 -30.65
N GLY A 634 -15.55 -23.33 -31.34
CA GLY A 634 -15.26 -22.66 -32.61
C GLY A 634 -16.35 -22.89 -33.66
N GLU A 635 -16.81 -21.81 -34.27
CA GLU A 635 -17.78 -21.87 -35.36
C GLU A 635 -17.15 -22.40 -36.66
N LYS A 636 -18.01 -22.83 -37.60
CA LYS A 636 -17.58 -23.35 -38.91
C LYS A 636 -16.66 -22.35 -39.63
N GLY A 637 -15.41 -22.73 -39.87
CA GLY A 637 -14.38 -21.88 -40.50
C GLY A 637 -13.32 -21.34 -39.54
N SER A 638 -13.51 -21.51 -38.22
CA SER A 638 -12.53 -21.23 -37.18
C SER A 638 -12.39 -22.45 -36.26
N PRO A 639 -11.83 -23.56 -36.75
CA PRO A 639 -11.72 -24.78 -35.95
C PRO A 639 -10.79 -24.57 -34.76
N ASP A 640 -11.23 -25.04 -33.59
CA ASP A 640 -10.40 -25.06 -32.39
C ASP A 640 -9.33 -26.13 -32.50
N ARG A 641 -8.17 -25.85 -31.89
CA ARG A 641 -7.02 -26.75 -31.89
C ARG A 641 -6.64 -27.20 -30.48
N PHE A 642 -6.52 -28.52 -30.32
CA PHE A 642 -6.04 -29.18 -29.11
C PHE A 642 -4.68 -29.82 -29.35
N VAL A 643 -3.73 -29.59 -28.46
CA VAL A 643 -2.42 -30.25 -28.46
C VAL A 643 -2.25 -30.97 -27.13
N VAL A 644 -1.91 -32.25 -27.17
CA VAL A 644 -1.67 -33.07 -25.97
C VAL A 644 -0.34 -33.80 -26.09
N GLU A 645 0.42 -33.84 -25.01
CA GLU A 645 1.60 -34.68 -24.86
C GLU A 645 1.25 -35.88 -23.98
N ASP A 646 1.88 -37.03 -24.23
CA ASP A 646 1.80 -38.19 -23.34
C ASP A 646 2.40 -37.88 -21.95
N THR A 647 2.27 -38.84 -21.04
CA THR A 647 2.79 -38.79 -19.68
C THR A 647 3.78 -39.92 -19.41
N PRO A 648 4.57 -39.84 -18.32
CA PRO A 648 5.36 -40.98 -17.87
C PRO A 648 4.45 -42.13 -17.40
N GLY A 649 4.66 -43.32 -17.93
CA GLY A 649 3.89 -44.53 -17.57
C GLY A 649 2.99 -44.98 -18.71
N GLU A 650 2.26 -46.09 -18.52
CA GLU A 650 1.38 -46.61 -19.56
C GLU A 650 0.14 -45.72 -19.73
N ASP A 651 0.02 -45.12 -20.90
CA ASP A 651 -1.09 -44.23 -21.26
C ASP A 651 -2.08 -44.90 -22.22
N THR A 652 -3.36 -44.56 -22.09
CA THR A 652 -4.38 -44.84 -23.11
C THR A 652 -4.86 -43.53 -23.73
N LEU A 653 -4.54 -43.35 -25.01
CA LEU A 653 -4.98 -42.22 -25.82
C LEU A 653 -6.05 -42.66 -26.82
N LYS A 654 -7.21 -42.02 -26.77
CA LYS A 654 -8.34 -42.25 -27.66
C LYS A 654 -8.78 -40.94 -28.32
N LEU A 655 -8.72 -40.90 -29.65
CA LEU A 655 -9.14 -39.75 -30.46
C LEU A 655 -10.33 -40.14 -31.34
N ARG A 656 -11.43 -39.40 -31.22
CA ARG A 656 -12.65 -39.52 -32.04
C ARG A 656 -12.90 -38.20 -32.78
N PRO A 657 -13.87 -38.12 -33.69
CA PRO A 657 -14.30 -36.83 -34.22
C PRO A 657 -14.72 -35.91 -33.07
N LEU A 658 -14.00 -34.79 -32.92
CA LEU A 658 -14.24 -33.76 -31.91
C LEU A 658 -14.13 -34.21 -30.45
N GLU A 659 -13.64 -35.41 -30.14
CA GLU A 659 -13.42 -35.89 -28.76
C GLU A 659 -12.01 -36.45 -28.59
N THR A 660 -11.38 -36.14 -27.46
CA THR A 660 -10.06 -36.63 -27.07
C THR A 660 -10.11 -37.11 -25.64
N HIS A 661 -9.58 -38.29 -25.37
CA HIS A 661 -9.39 -38.82 -24.03
C HIS A 661 -7.97 -39.36 -23.87
N LEU A 662 -7.25 -38.84 -22.89
CA LEU A 662 -6.00 -39.40 -22.40
C LEU A 662 -6.23 -39.83 -20.95
N ILE A 663 -6.05 -41.11 -20.68
CA ILE A 663 -6.11 -41.68 -19.34
C ILE A 663 -4.71 -42.17 -18.98
N ALA A 664 -4.13 -41.55 -17.97
CA ALA A 664 -2.85 -41.92 -17.36
C ALA A 664 -3.04 -42.19 -15.85
N PRO A 665 -2.08 -42.83 -15.16
CA PRO A 665 -2.27 -43.28 -13.77
C PRO A 665 -2.65 -42.20 -12.74
N ALA A 666 -2.16 -40.97 -12.89
CA ALA A 666 -2.40 -39.85 -11.97
C ALA A 666 -2.82 -38.56 -12.71
N TYR A 667 -3.24 -38.68 -13.97
CA TYR A 667 -3.48 -37.55 -14.84
C TYR A 667 -4.52 -37.92 -15.90
N GLY A 668 -5.58 -37.14 -16.02
CA GLY A 668 -6.67 -37.38 -16.96
C GLY A 668 -6.98 -36.15 -17.80
N VAL A 669 -7.08 -36.31 -19.11
CA VAL A 669 -7.45 -35.22 -20.03
C VAL A 669 -8.63 -35.65 -20.87
N SER A 670 -9.66 -34.80 -20.91
CA SER A 670 -10.76 -34.92 -21.85
C SER A 670 -10.98 -33.62 -22.59
N ALA A 671 -11.04 -33.65 -23.92
CA ALA A 671 -11.30 -32.47 -24.73
C ALA A 671 -12.44 -32.74 -25.71
N PHE A 672 -13.32 -31.75 -25.90
CA PHE A 672 -14.52 -31.85 -26.73
C PHE A 672 -14.64 -30.63 -27.65
N GLY A 673 -15.12 -30.81 -28.88
CA GLY A 673 -15.36 -29.71 -29.82
C GLY A 673 -14.12 -29.18 -30.55
N PHE A 674 -12.98 -29.88 -30.47
CA PHE A 674 -11.75 -29.50 -31.15
C PHE A 674 -11.66 -30.17 -32.52
N GLY A 675 -11.74 -29.37 -33.59
CA GLY A 675 -11.67 -29.85 -34.98
C GLY A 675 -10.25 -30.21 -35.43
N THR A 676 -9.21 -29.83 -34.68
CA THR A 676 -7.84 -30.24 -34.97
C THR A 676 -7.15 -30.69 -33.70
N VAL A 677 -6.75 -31.95 -33.64
CA VAL A 677 -6.05 -32.53 -32.49
C VAL A 677 -4.67 -33.00 -32.91
N GLN A 678 -3.67 -32.65 -32.12
CA GLN A 678 -2.31 -33.16 -32.26
C GLN A 678 -1.84 -33.78 -30.94
N ALA A 679 -1.57 -35.08 -30.96
CA ALA A 679 -1.00 -35.81 -29.84
C ALA A 679 0.46 -36.18 -30.14
N THR A 680 1.36 -35.93 -29.21
CA THR A 680 2.79 -36.23 -29.37
C THR A 680 3.27 -37.13 -28.25
N ARG A 681 4.02 -38.17 -28.63
CA ARG A 681 4.76 -39.01 -27.67
C ARG A 681 5.99 -38.26 -27.18
N ALA A 682 5.97 -37.80 -25.94
CA ALA A 682 7.08 -37.13 -25.27
C ALA A 682 7.89 -38.09 -24.38
N ASN A 683 7.35 -39.25 -24.00
CA ASN A 683 7.95 -40.20 -23.08
C ASN A 683 8.18 -41.58 -23.76
N PRO A 684 9.37 -41.84 -24.34
CA PRO A 684 9.59 -42.99 -25.21
C PRO A 684 9.70 -44.37 -24.51
N ASP A 685 9.65 -44.40 -23.18
CA ASP A 685 9.93 -45.61 -22.37
C ASP A 685 8.65 -46.36 -21.94
N SER A 686 7.47 -45.87 -22.29
CA SER A 686 6.17 -46.46 -21.92
C SER A 686 5.50 -47.24 -23.05
N ASN A 687 4.66 -48.22 -22.66
CA ASN A 687 3.85 -49.02 -23.58
C ASN A 687 2.48 -48.36 -23.79
N ASP A 688 2.46 -47.30 -24.59
CA ASP A 688 1.26 -46.49 -24.81
C ASP A 688 0.30 -47.13 -25.82
N HIS A 689 -1.00 -46.99 -25.57
CA HIS A 689 -2.05 -47.46 -26.47
C HIS A 689 -2.75 -46.29 -27.14
N VAL A 690 -2.67 -46.22 -28.48
CA VAL A 690 -3.33 -45.18 -29.28
C VAL A 690 -4.45 -45.77 -30.14
N ALA A 691 -5.65 -45.21 -29.99
CA ALA A 691 -6.81 -45.50 -30.81
C ALA A 691 -7.31 -44.24 -31.54
N LEU A 692 -7.40 -44.31 -32.86
CA LEU A 692 -8.08 -43.33 -33.72
C LEU A 692 -9.43 -43.93 -34.15
N GLU A 693 -10.53 -43.22 -33.95
CA GLU A 693 -11.85 -43.61 -34.45
C GLU A 693 -12.34 -42.57 -35.46
N ASP A 694 -13.01 -43.07 -36.50
CA ASP A 694 -13.56 -42.30 -37.62
C ASP A 694 -14.89 -41.60 -37.26
N SER A 695 -15.44 -40.92 -38.24
CA SER A 695 -16.81 -40.40 -38.26
C SER A 695 -17.76 -41.40 -38.93
N ALA A 696 -18.99 -40.98 -39.23
CA ALA A 696 -19.95 -41.82 -39.97
C ALA A 696 -19.97 -41.49 -41.48
N GLY A 697 -19.03 -40.68 -41.95
CA GLY A 697 -18.88 -40.31 -43.37
C GLY A 697 -17.48 -40.64 -43.85
N ASP A 698 -17.20 -40.37 -45.13
CA ASP A 698 -15.92 -40.77 -45.75
C ASP A 698 -14.70 -40.17 -45.04
N ASP A 699 -13.86 -41.04 -44.48
CA ASP A 699 -12.67 -40.68 -43.72
C ASP A 699 -11.37 -41.24 -44.34
N VAL A 700 -10.26 -40.56 -44.08
CA VAL A 700 -8.94 -40.95 -44.58
C VAL A 700 -7.93 -41.07 -43.45
N LEU A 701 -7.31 -42.24 -43.34
CA LEU A 701 -6.13 -42.49 -42.52
C LEU A 701 -4.88 -42.41 -43.40
N MET A 702 -3.91 -41.58 -42.99
CA MET A 702 -2.54 -41.59 -43.53
C MET A 702 -1.59 -41.93 -42.39
N ALA A 703 -0.83 -43.02 -42.50
CA ALA A 703 0.06 -43.43 -41.42
C ALA A 703 1.41 -43.99 -41.93
N ASP A 704 2.45 -43.60 -41.23
CA ASP A 704 3.83 -44.07 -41.40
C ASP A 704 4.45 -44.36 -40.01
N PRO A 705 5.72 -44.83 -39.91
CA PRO A 705 6.31 -45.16 -38.62
C PRO A 705 6.51 -43.99 -37.66
N ALA A 706 6.37 -42.74 -38.12
CA ALA A 706 6.58 -41.52 -37.35
C ALA A 706 5.27 -40.78 -37.05
N VAL A 707 4.29 -40.81 -37.95
CA VAL A 707 3.04 -40.05 -37.82
C VAL A 707 1.85 -40.82 -38.37
N ALA A 708 0.70 -40.73 -37.69
CA ALA A 708 -0.59 -41.16 -38.22
C ALA A 708 -1.61 -40.03 -38.09
N THR A 709 -2.35 -39.76 -39.16
CA THR A 709 -3.42 -38.76 -39.21
C THR A 709 -4.69 -39.40 -39.73
N LEU A 710 -5.76 -39.33 -38.94
CA LEU A 710 -7.12 -39.68 -39.36
C LEU A 710 -7.93 -38.39 -39.48
N TYR A 711 -8.53 -38.14 -40.64
CA TYR A 711 -9.27 -36.92 -40.90
C TYR A 711 -10.47 -37.15 -41.80
N GLY A 712 -11.45 -36.24 -41.66
CA GLY A 712 -12.67 -36.24 -42.44
C GLY A 712 -13.40 -34.91 -42.39
N ALA A 713 -14.71 -34.96 -42.60
CA ALA A 713 -15.54 -33.76 -42.59
C ALA A 713 -15.55 -33.09 -41.20
N GLY A 714 -14.77 -32.00 -41.05
CA GLY A 714 -14.81 -31.13 -39.87
C GLY A 714 -13.89 -31.54 -38.71
N TYR A 715 -13.07 -32.58 -38.86
CA TYR A 715 -12.07 -32.96 -37.87
C TYR A 715 -10.77 -33.49 -38.50
N SER A 716 -9.66 -33.38 -37.77
CA SER A 716 -8.37 -33.97 -38.12
C SER A 716 -7.61 -34.30 -36.84
N ASN A 717 -7.28 -35.59 -36.67
CA ASN A 717 -6.62 -36.13 -35.49
C ASN A 717 -5.25 -36.69 -35.91
N THR A 718 -4.16 -36.08 -35.44
CA THR A 718 -2.78 -36.49 -35.73
C THR A 718 -2.09 -36.99 -34.47
N VAL A 719 -1.43 -38.15 -34.55
CA VAL A 719 -0.58 -38.71 -33.50
C VAL A 719 0.85 -38.84 -34.03
N THR A 720 1.85 -38.44 -33.24
CA THR A 720 3.26 -38.42 -33.66
C THR A 720 4.14 -39.17 -32.67
N GLY A 721 5.00 -40.07 -33.18
CA GLY A 721 6.03 -40.77 -32.42
C GLY A 721 5.57 -42.05 -31.71
N PHE A 722 4.30 -42.41 -31.80
CA PHE A 722 3.73 -43.59 -31.16
C PHE A 722 4.06 -44.89 -31.90
N PRO A 723 4.73 -45.88 -31.26
CA PRO A 723 5.09 -47.15 -31.89
C PRO A 723 3.90 -48.01 -32.31
N SER A 724 2.74 -47.87 -31.68
CA SER A 724 1.57 -48.71 -31.93
C SER A 724 0.33 -47.82 -32.07
N VAL A 725 -0.22 -47.76 -33.28
CA VAL A 725 -1.44 -46.97 -33.58
C VAL A 725 -2.47 -47.88 -34.21
N ALA A 726 -3.67 -47.91 -33.63
CA ALA A 726 -4.82 -48.60 -34.20
C ALA A 726 -5.89 -47.59 -34.62
N ALA A 727 -6.31 -47.65 -35.87
CA ALA A 727 -7.42 -46.90 -36.41
C ALA A 727 -8.63 -47.82 -36.64
N TYR A 728 -9.81 -47.33 -36.29
CA TYR A 728 -11.07 -48.06 -36.37
C TYR A 728 -12.06 -47.25 -37.20
N SER A 729 -12.58 -47.87 -38.26
CA SER A 729 -13.76 -47.39 -38.96
C SER A 729 -15.03 -47.90 -38.27
N SER A 730 -16.07 -47.07 -38.28
CA SER A 730 -17.44 -47.33 -37.86
C SER A 730 -18.13 -48.30 -38.80
N GLY A 731 -17.66 -48.38 -40.06
CA GLY A 731 -18.25 -49.14 -41.14
C GLY A 731 -19.30 -48.39 -41.95
N ASP A 732 -19.51 -47.11 -41.65
CA ASP A 732 -20.37 -46.18 -42.40
C ASP A 732 -19.48 -45.17 -43.15
N GLY A 733 -19.86 -44.80 -44.38
CA GLY A 733 -19.00 -43.98 -45.26
C GLY A 733 -18.16 -44.85 -46.19
N PHE A 734 -17.29 -44.20 -46.96
CA PHE A 734 -16.26 -44.88 -47.75
C PHE A 734 -14.88 -44.49 -47.23
N ASP A 735 -14.28 -45.38 -46.43
CA ASP A 735 -13.08 -45.09 -45.65
C ASP A 735 -11.82 -45.66 -46.27
N GLN A 736 -10.78 -44.83 -46.36
CA GLN A 736 -9.50 -45.20 -46.95
C GLN A 736 -8.36 -45.12 -45.94
N ALA A 737 -7.44 -46.08 -45.98
CA ALA A 737 -6.21 -46.08 -45.21
C ALA A 737 -4.98 -46.18 -46.12
N PHE A 738 -3.98 -45.33 -45.87
CA PHE A 738 -2.70 -45.30 -46.58
C PHE A 738 -1.58 -45.55 -45.58
N PHE A 739 -0.88 -46.68 -45.75
CA PHE A 739 0.29 -47.06 -44.98
C PHE A 739 1.56 -46.92 -45.82
N SER A 740 2.60 -46.37 -45.19
CA SER A 740 3.98 -46.46 -45.68
C SER A 740 4.88 -47.03 -44.60
N ASP A 741 5.87 -47.83 -44.99
CA ASP A 741 6.95 -48.29 -44.10
C ASP A 741 8.06 -47.23 -43.90
N SER A 742 7.99 -46.14 -44.68
CA SER A 742 8.96 -45.06 -44.70
C SER A 742 8.39 -43.80 -44.04
N ALA A 743 9.16 -43.15 -43.17
CA ALA A 743 8.78 -41.90 -42.50
C ALA A 743 8.95 -40.67 -43.43
N GLY A 744 8.42 -40.79 -44.65
CA GLY A 744 8.51 -39.81 -45.72
C GLY A 744 9.70 -40.01 -46.69
N PRO A 745 9.83 -39.15 -47.71
CA PRO A 745 10.74 -39.36 -48.86
C PRO A 745 12.24 -39.33 -48.52
N ALA A 746 12.59 -38.79 -47.35
CA ALA A 746 13.98 -38.69 -46.89
C ALA A 746 14.39 -39.90 -46.04
N ASP A 747 13.48 -40.84 -45.80
CA ASP A 747 13.77 -42.04 -45.03
C ASP A 747 14.66 -43.00 -45.85
N THR A 748 15.90 -43.17 -45.40
CA THR A 748 16.88 -44.07 -46.04
C THR A 748 17.05 -45.37 -45.26
N ARG A 749 16.19 -45.64 -44.27
CA ARG A 749 16.28 -46.87 -43.46
C ARG A 749 15.96 -48.06 -44.37
N ASN A 750 16.84 -49.07 -44.35
CA ASN A 750 16.65 -50.35 -45.03
C ASN A 750 16.24 -51.38 -43.97
N ARG A 751 14.94 -51.61 -43.82
CA ARG A 751 14.34 -52.49 -42.80
C ARG A 751 13.40 -53.46 -43.51
N ASN A 752 13.16 -54.61 -42.89
CA ASN A 752 12.21 -55.57 -43.43
C ASN A 752 10.89 -55.38 -42.73
N ASP A 753 9.86 -55.16 -43.50
CA ASP A 753 8.52 -54.84 -43.04
C ASP A 753 7.52 -55.91 -43.53
N THR A 754 6.41 -56.03 -42.82
CA THR A 754 5.38 -57.01 -43.14
C THR A 754 4.01 -56.35 -43.15
N PHE A 755 3.34 -56.42 -44.29
CA PHE A 755 1.94 -56.06 -44.44
C PHE A 755 1.06 -57.31 -44.39
N THR A 756 -0.01 -57.29 -43.60
CA THR A 756 -0.99 -58.37 -43.54
C THR A 756 -2.39 -57.79 -43.59
N ALA A 757 -3.22 -58.21 -44.54
CA ALA A 757 -4.55 -57.65 -44.70
C ALA A 757 -5.59 -58.70 -45.08
N ASN A 758 -6.81 -58.47 -44.61
CA ASN A 758 -8.03 -59.22 -44.95
C ASN A 758 -9.22 -58.25 -45.00
N SER A 759 -10.43 -58.76 -45.17
CA SER A 759 -11.65 -57.93 -45.25
C SER A 759 -12.05 -57.21 -43.95
N LEU A 760 -11.48 -57.58 -42.80
CA LEU A 760 -11.78 -56.98 -41.49
C LEU A 760 -10.67 -56.04 -41.00
N SER A 761 -9.41 -56.34 -41.32
CA SER A 761 -8.26 -55.64 -40.77
C SER A 761 -7.05 -55.69 -41.68
N ALA A 762 -6.28 -54.61 -41.68
CA ALA A 762 -4.97 -54.51 -42.29
C ALA A 762 -3.93 -54.02 -41.26
N GLU A 763 -2.76 -54.62 -41.26
CA GLU A 763 -1.66 -54.30 -40.36
C GLU A 763 -0.36 -54.14 -41.14
N LEU A 764 0.36 -53.03 -40.93
CA LEU A 764 1.74 -52.85 -41.39
C LEU A 764 2.66 -52.84 -40.17
N LYS A 765 3.62 -53.76 -40.13
CA LYS A 765 4.51 -53.98 -39.00
C LYS A 765 5.97 -53.98 -39.44
N GLY A 766 6.78 -53.23 -38.69
CA GLY A 766 8.23 -53.20 -38.88
C GLY A 766 9.02 -53.14 -37.59
N PRO A 767 10.34 -52.95 -37.67
CA PRO A 767 11.18 -52.81 -36.49
C PRO A 767 10.81 -51.56 -35.68
N GLY A 768 10.11 -51.78 -34.56
CA GLY A 768 9.75 -50.73 -33.60
C GLY A 768 8.45 -49.98 -33.91
N TYR A 769 7.64 -50.44 -34.87
CA TYR A 769 6.31 -49.86 -35.10
C TYR A 769 5.27 -50.90 -35.56
N LEU A 770 3.99 -50.60 -35.32
CA LEU A 770 2.80 -51.34 -35.75
C LEU A 770 1.68 -50.36 -36.07
N LEU A 771 1.22 -50.35 -37.31
CA LEU A 771 0.06 -49.61 -37.79
C LEU A 771 -1.08 -50.60 -38.06
N ARG A 772 -2.29 -50.28 -37.58
CA ARG A 772 -3.48 -51.12 -37.81
C ARG A 772 -4.65 -50.28 -38.28
N ALA A 773 -5.35 -50.76 -39.30
CA ALA A 773 -6.61 -50.23 -39.79
C ALA A 773 -7.64 -51.35 -39.74
N ARG A 774 -8.79 -51.10 -39.11
CA ARG A 774 -9.87 -52.07 -38.98
C ARG A 774 -11.14 -51.51 -39.59
N LEU A 775 -11.82 -52.34 -40.39
CA LEU A 775 -13.08 -52.03 -41.10
C LEU A 775 -13.01 -50.94 -42.18
N PHE A 776 -11.82 -50.49 -42.58
CA PHE A 776 -11.67 -49.59 -43.72
C PHE A 776 -12.05 -50.31 -45.03
N ASP A 777 -12.77 -49.62 -45.92
CA ASP A 777 -13.15 -50.15 -47.23
C ASP A 777 -11.93 -50.34 -48.13
N GLU A 778 -10.98 -49.39 -48.07
CA GLU A 778 -9.79 -49.42 -48.91
C GLU A 778 -8.52 -49.26 -48.08
N VAL A 779 -7.55 -50.16 -48.23
CA VAL A 779 -6.24 -50.03 -47.58
C VAL A 779 -5.11 -50.15 -48.60
N HIS A 780 -4.31 -49.10 -48.72
CA HIS A 780 -3.12 -49.05 -49.54
C HIS A 780 -1.87 -49.12 -48.68
N ALA A 781 -1.06 -50.15 -48.84
CA ALA A 781 0.27 -50.24 -48.26
C ALA A 781 1.33 -50.05 -49.34
N GLN A 782 2.33 -49.22 -49.06
CA GLN A 782 3.48 -49.00 -49.92
C GLN A 782 4.77 -49.30 -49.16
N ALA A 783 5.56 -50.22 -49.70
CA ALA A 783 6.89 -50.56 -49.22
C ALA A 783 7.98 -49.63 -49.81
N GLY A 784 9.11 -49.58 -49.13
CA GLY A 784 10.24 -48.70 -49.38
C GLY A 784 11.54 -49.46 -49.62
N LEU A 785 12.56 -49.21 -48.79
CA LEU A 785 13.82 -49.93 -48.84
C LEU A 785 13.80 -51.07 -47.84
N GLY A 786 14.03 -52.29 -48.29
CA GLY A 786 13.86 -53.44 -47.42
C GLY A 786 13.93 -54.75 -48.16
N HIS A 787 13.65 -55.83 -47.43
CA HIS A 787 13.03 -57.00 -48.02
C HIS A 787 11.64 -57.14 -47.40
N ASP A 788 10.63 -56.64 -48.11
CA ASP A 788 9.29 -56.41 -47.57
C ASP A 788 8.31 -57.48 -48.05
N VAL A 789 7.48 -57.95 -47.13
CA VAL A 789 6.56 -59.07 -47.37
C VAL A 789 5.11 -58.65 -47.16
N ALA A 790 4.22 -58.92 -48.12
CA ALA A 790 2.79 -58.71 -47.96
C ALA A 790 2.01 -60.05 -47.93
N TRP A 791 0.99 -60.12 -47.07
CA TRP A 791 0.05 -61.24 -46.97
C TRP A 791 -1.38 -60.72 -47.14
N LEU A 792 -2.04 -61.07 -48.24
CA LEU A 792 -3.42 -60.67 -48.52
C LEU A 792 -4.35 -61.89 -48.47
N TYR A 793 -5.39 -61.81 -47.66
CA TYR A 793 -6.38 -62.87 -47.50
C TYR A 793 -7.74 -62.42 -48.01
N GLY A 794 -8.37 -63.29 -48.78
CA GLY A 794 -9.72 -63.15 -49.31
C GLY A 794 -10.80 -63.39 -48.27
N THR A 795 -12.03 -63.46 -48.74
CA THR A 795 -13.22 -63.64 -47.93
C THR A 795 -13.62 -65.10 -47.80
N TRP A 796 -14.15 -65.48 -46.63
CA TRP A 796 -14.55 -66.88 -46.39
C TRP A 796 -15.85 -67.28 -47.13
N ASN A 797 -16.64 -66.35 -47.65
CA ASN A 797 -17.92 -66.65 -48.31
C ASN A 797 -18.22 -65.58 -49.37
N GLY A 798 -17.30 -65.38 -50.31
CA GLY A 798 -17.40 -64.37 -51.34
C GLY A 798 -16.47 -64.69 -52.51
N SER A 799 -16.78 -64.18 -53.70
CA SER A 799 -15.85 -64.21 -54.82
C SER A 799 -14.91 -63.00 -54.73
N ASP A 800 -13.62 -63.26 -54.68
CA ASP A 800 -12.59 -62.25 -54.64
C ASP A 800 -11.94 -62.06 -56.02
N LEU A 801 -11.49 -60.84 -56.27
CA LEU A 801 -10.72 -60.45 -57.44
C LEU A 801 -9.34 -59.99 -57.00
N LEU A 802 -8.32 -60.65 -57.53
CA LEU A 802 -6.94 -60.20 -57.48
C LEU A 802 -6.54 -59.55 -58.80
N ASP A 803 -5.95 -58.37 -58.72
CA ASP A 803 -5.38 -57.64 -59.84
C ASP A 803 -3.89 -57.37 -59.54
N ALA A 804 -2.98 -57.84 -60.41
CA ALA A 804 -1.54 -57.70 -60.20
C ALA A 804 -0.77 -57.28 -61.46
N ASP A 805 0.23 -56.44 -61.25
CA ASP A 805 1.26 -56.06 -62.23
C ASP A 805 2.63 -55.89 -61.54
N ALA A 806 3.63 -55.39 -62.28
CA ALA A 806 4.97 -55.19 -61.76
C ALA A 806 5.07 -54.09 -60.67
N ALA A 807 4.06 -53.24 -60.52
CA ALA A 807 4.05 -52.15 -59.55
C ALA A 807 3.35 -52.54 -58.24
N GLY A 808 2.40 -53.48 -58.26
CA GLY A 808 1.77 -53.98 -57.06
C GLY A 808 0.65 -55.01 -57.28
N VAL A 809 0.03 -55.40 -56.18
CA VAL A 809 -1.05 -56.39 -56.11
C VAL A 809 -2.22 -55.82 -55.31
N ALA A 810 -3.42 -55.94 -55.85
CA ALA A 810 -4.67 -55.60 -55.18
C ALA A 810 -5.53 -56.85 -55.00
N LEU A 811 -6.09 -57.06 -53.82
CA LEU A 811 -7.09 -58.09 -53.54
C LEU A 811 -8.37 -57.41 -53.05
N SER A 812 -9.49 -57.69 -53.71
CA SER A 812 -10.79 -57.08 -53.42
C SER A 812 -11.91 -58.11 -53.41
N GLY A 813 -12.98 -57.83 -52.67
CA GLY A 813 -14.11 -58.73 -52.54
C GLY A 813 -15.19 -58.20 -51.59
N PRO A 814 -16.19 -59.01 -51.23
CA PRO A 814 -17.27 -58.60 -50.33
C PRO A 814 -16.76 -58.20 -48.93
N GLY A 815 -17.08 -56.99 -48.49
CA GLY A 815 -16.73 -56.49 -47.17
C GLY A 815 -17.67 -56.99 -46.05
N PRO A 816 -17.26 -56.93 -44.78
CA PRO A 816 -18.04 -57.42 -43.64
C PRO A 816 -19.37 -56.67 -43.41
N ASN A 817 -19.51 -55.44 -43.93
CA ASN A 817 -20.71 -54.61 -43.77
C ASN A 817 -21.63 -54.61 -45.00
N GLY A 818 -21.43 -55.54 -45.94
CA GLY A 818 -22.17 -55.58 -47.21
C GLY A 818 -21.63 -54.63 -48.29
N GLY A 819 -20.58 -53.87 -47.99
CA GLY A 819 -19.77 -53.11 -48.95
C GLY A 819 -18.73 -53.98 -49.69
N VAL A 820 -17.69 -53.35 -50.22
CA VAL A 820 -16.56 -54.00 -50.90
C VAL A 820 -15.30 -53.61 -50.14
N PHE A 821 -14.44 -54.58 -49.82
CA PHE A 821 -13.09 -54.28 -49.33
C PHE A 821 -12.09 -54.32 -50.50
N ALA A 822 -11.03 -53.53 -50.42
CA ALA A 822 -9.89 -53.61 -51.32
C ALA A 822 -8.57 -53.34 -50.59
N ASN A 823 -7.65 -54.29 -50.64
CA ASN A 823 -6.32 -54.19 -50.05
C ASN A 823 -5.25 -54.15 -51.15
N TYR A 824 -4.41 -53.11 -51.16
CA TYR A 824 -3.35 -52.90 -52.13
C TYR A 824 -1.99 -53.02 -51.45
N ALA A 825 -1.12 -53.85 -52.00
CA ALA A 825 0.29 -53.97 -51.63
C ALA A 825 1.14 -53.51 -52.81
N ARG A 826 1.84 -52.38 -52.65
CA ARG A 826 2.67 -51.77 -53.69
C ARG A 826 4.15 -51.84 -53.32
N ALA A 827 4.98 -52.19 -54.30
CA ALA A 827 6.45 -52.23 -54.19
C ALA A 827 7.02 -53.21 -53.12
N PHE A 828 6.24 -54.21 -52.70
CA PHE A 828 6.73 -55.27 -51.82
C PHE A 828 7.54 -56.29 -52.63
N ASP A 829 8.68 -56.75 -52.10
CA ASP A 829 9.52 -57.74 -52.78
C ASP A 829 8.80 -59.09 -52.92
N GLU A 830 8.06 -59.49 -51.88
CA GLU A 830 7.37 -60.77 -51.82
C GLU A 830 5.91 -60.62 -51.37
N ILE A 831 4.98 -61.12 -52.17
CA ILE A 831 3.54 -61.02 -51.89
C ILE A 831 2.92 -62.42 -51.87
N HIS A 832 2.20 -62.74 -50.79
CA HIS A 832 1.45 -63.97 -50.61
C HIS A 832 -0.04 -63.64 -50.60
N THR A 833 -0.81 -64.38 -51.39
CA THR A 833 -2.26 -64.17 -51.50
C THR A 833 -3.01 -65.49 -51.39
N SER A 834 -4.18 -65.44 -50.76
CA SER A 834 -5.08 -66.60 -50.63
C SER A 834 -6.53 -66.15 -50.65
N ALA A 835 -7.31 -66.51 -51.68
CA ALA A 835 -8.72 -66.12 -51.77
C ALA A 835 -9.67 -67.01 -50.92
N VAL A 836 -9.15 -68.14 -50.43
CA VAL A 836 -9.82 -69.03 -49.46
C VAL A 836 -10.93 -69.86 -50.09
N THR A 837 -12.16 -69.36 -50.18
CA THR A 837 -13.31 -70.13 -50.70
C THR A 837 -14.27 -69.21 -51.45
N GLY A 838 -14.54 -69.52 -52.70
CA GLY A 838 -15.37 -68.69 -53.57
C GLY A 838 -15.24 -69.14 -55.01
N GLU A 839 -15.71 -68.30 -55.93
CA GLU A 839 -15.30 -68.37 -57.34
C GLU A 839 -14.34 -67.19 -57.57
N ASP A 840 -13.07 -67.41 -57.30
CA ASP A 840 -12.05 -66.38 -57.16
C ASP A 840 -11.25 -66.24 -58.45
N THR A 841 -11.02 -65.00 -58.88
CA THR A 841 -10.28 -64.70 -60.11
C THR A 841 -9.04 -63.88 -59.83
N ALA A 842 -7.89 -64.30 -60.36
CA ALA A 842 -6.67 -63.49 -60.41
C ALA A 842 -6.40 -63.01 -61.84
N VAL A 843 -6.05 -61.73 -62.02
CA VAL A 843 -5.63 -61.15 -63.30
C VAL A 843 -4.20 -60.68 -63.17
N LEU A 844 -3.28 -61.34 -63.86
CA LEU A 844 -1.84 -61.05 -63.84
C LEU A 844 -1.42 -60.39 -65.15
N ARG A 845 -0.91 -59.15 -65.08
CA ARG A 845 -0.42 -58.41 -66.24
C ARG A 845 1.10 -58.49 -66.35
N ASP A 846 1.58 -58.93 -67.51
CA ASP A 846 3.01 -59.05 -67.85
C ASP A 846 3.83 -59.93 -66.88
N ALA A 847 3.14 -60.77 -66.09
CA ALA A 847 3.77 -61.69 -65.17
C ALA A 847 4.40 -62.88 -65.91
N VAL A 848 5.51 -63.40 -65.38
CA VAL A 848 6.08 -64.67 -65.81
C VAL A 848 5.61 -65.78 -64.87
N VAL A 849 4.97 -66.80 -65.45
CA VAL A 849 4.47 -67.99 -64.74
C VAL A 849 4.98 -69.24 -65.44
N ASP A 850 5.54 -70.18 -64.68
CA ASP A 850 5.86 -71.52 -65.20
C ASP A 850 4.57 -72.34 -65.30
N VAL A 851 4.05 -72.47 -66.52
CA VAL A 851 2.80 -73.19 -66.79
C VAL A 851 2.92 -74.72 -66.71
N VAL A 852 4.11 -75.26 -66.45
CA VAL A 852 4.35 -76.71 -66.29
C VAL A 852 4.38 -77.08 -64.81
N THR A 853 5.17 -76.37 -64.01
CA THR A 853 5.34 -76.70 -62.59
C THR A 853 4.49 -75.85 -61.66
N TYR A 854 4.05 -74.67 -62.12
CA TYR A 854 3.41 -73.61 -61.34
C TYR A 854 4.21 -73.17 -60.09
N GLY A 855 5.45 -73.65 -59.95
CA GLY A 855 6.34 -73.36 -58.83
C GLY A 855 7.45 -72.39 -59.21
N GLN A 856 8.30 -72.07 -58.23
CA GLN A 856 9.48 -71.23 -58.46
C GLN A 856 10.49 -71.97 -59.36
N PRO A 857 10.96 -71.36 -60.47
CA PRO A 857 11.98 -71.96 -61.33
C PRO A 857 13.34 -72.12 -60.61
N ASP A 858 14.04 -73.23 -60.85
CA ASP A 858 15.29 -73.61 -60.16
C ASP A 858 16.45 -72.59 -60.28
N ASN A 859 16.46 -71.74 -61.32
CA ASN A 859 17.54 -70.80 -61.62
C ASN A 859 17.17 -69.32 -61.45
N LEU A 860 16.11 -69.01 -60.70
CA LEU A 860 15.68 -67.63 -60.49
C LEU A 860 16.63 -66.88 -59.54
N SER A 861 17.29 -65.82 -60.01
CA SER A 861 18.16 -65.00 -59.15
C SER A 861 17.37 -63.85 -58.52
N ALA A 862 17.46 -63.70 -57.19
CA ALA A 862 16.90 -62.55 -56.47
C ALA A 862 17.45 -61.19 -56.95
N LYS A 863 18.55 -61.15 -57.72
CA LYS A 863 19.10 -59.91 -58.28
C LYS A 863 18.41 -59.43 -59.55
N THR A 864 17.53 -60.25 -60.14
CA THR A 864 16.86 -60.00 -61.42
C THR A 864 15.34 -60.07 -61.31
N ILE A 865 14.80 -60.02 -60.08
CA ILE A 865 13.37 -60.08 -59.81
C ILE A 865 13.00 -58.81 -59.07
N GLY A 866 12.04 -58.05 -59.61
CA GLY A 866 11.53 -56.85 -58.97
C GLY A 866 10.40 -57.12 -57.98
N GLN A 867 9.62 -58.19 -58.19
CA GLN A 867 8.48 -58.58 -57.34
C GLN A 867 8.17 -60.07 -57.54
N VAL A 868 7.91 -60.81 -56.46
CA VAL A 868 7.34 -62.17 -56.50
C VAL A 868 5.92 -62.21 -55.92
N LEU A 869 5.07 -63.07 -56.48
CA LEU A 869 3.70 -63.28 -56.06
C LEU A 869 3.40 -64.79 -55.94
N TRP A 870 2.95 -65.19 -54.76
CA TRP A 870 2.41 -66.51 -54.48
C TRP A 870 0.89 -66.44 -54.41
N LEU A 871 0.21 -67.24 -55.24
CA LEU A 871 -1.24 -67.36 -55.31
C LEU A 871 -1.67 -68.71 -54.75
N LYS A 872 -2.73 -68.72 -53.96
CA LYS A 872 -3.36 -69.94 -53.41
C LYS A 872 -4.88 -69.85 -53.47
N HIS A 873 -5.53 -70.97 -53.78
CA HIS A 873 -6.99 -71.09 -53.80
C HIS A 873 -7.66 -70.06 -54.72
N PHE A 874 -7.25 -69.99 -55.99
CA PHE A 874 -7.94 -69.22 -57.02
C PHE A 874 -8.46 -70.19 -58.08
N GLU A 875 -9.75 -70.17 -58.36
CA GLU A 875 -10.40 -71.04 -59.36
C GLU A 875 -9.96 -70.66 -60.78
N ARG A 876 -9.74 -69.37 -61.02
CA ARG A 876 -9.34 -68.84 -62.33
C ARG A 876 -8.20 -67.83 -62.26
N ILE A 877 -7.16 -68.03 -63.06
CA ILE A 877 -6.05 -67.09 -63.21
C ILE A 877 -5.93 -66.68 -64.68
N GLU A 878 -6.08 -65.39 -64.97
CA GLU A 878 -5.92 -64.81 -66.30
C GLU A 878 -4.55 -64.15 -66.44
N LEU A 879 -3.71 -64.68 -67.32
CA LEU A 879 -2.47 -64.03 -67.75
C LEU A 879 -2.77 -63.11 -68.93
N ARG A 880 -2.42 -61.83 -68.78
CA ARG A 880 -2.63 -60.79 -69.80
C ARG A 880 -1.30 -60.12 -70.12
N LYS A 881 -1.11 -59.71 -71.37
CA LYS A 881 0.03 -58.90 -71.79
C LYS A 881 -0.42 -57.46 -72.04
N SER A 882 0.30 -56.47 -71.51
CA SER A 882 -0.08 -55.07 -71.66
C SER A 882 -0.13 -54.67 -73.13
N GLY A 883 -1.26 -54.08 -73.55
CA GLY A 883 -1.50 -53.67 -74.93
C GLY A 883 -1.93 -54.80 -75.89
N ALA A 884 -2.11 -56.03 -75.41
CA ALA A 884 -2.64 -57.15 -76.19
C ALA A 884 -4.07 -57.51 -75.77
N SER A 885 -4.90 -57.96 -76.72
CA SER A 885 -6.25 -58.49 -76.44
C SER A 885 -6.25 -59.98 -76.08
N GLU A 886 -5.12 -60.66 -76.26
CA GLU A 886 -4.97 -62.08 -75.96
C GLU A 886 -4.82 -62.31 -74.44
N LYS A 887 -5.54 -63.31 -73.93
CA LYS A 887 -5.41 -63.80 -72.57
C LYS A 887 -5.18 -65.30 -72.54
N THR A 888 -4.39 -65.76 -71.59
CA THR A 888 -4.22 -67.19 -71.28
C THR A 888 -4.87 -67.43 -69.92
N GLU A 889 -5.70 -68.47 -69.82
CA GLU A 889 -6.35 -68.82 -68.55
C GLU A 889 -5.75 -70.10 -67.98
N ILE A 890 -5.54 -70.10 -66.67
CA ILE A 890 -5.17 -71.26 -65.86
C ILE A 890 -6.35 -71.52 -64.92
N HIS A 891 -6.80 -72.77 -64.86
CA HIS A 891 -7.94 -73.22 -64.06
C HIS A 891 -7.54 -74.39 -63.17
N ASP A 892 -8.19 -74.54 -62.01
CA ASP A 892 -8.06 -75.70 -61.12
C ASP A 892 -6.61 -75.98 -60.61
N VAL A 893 -5.85 -74.93 -60.29
CA VAL A 893 -4.48 -75.05 -59.76
C VAL A 893 -4.40 -74.52 -58.33
N ASP A 894 -4.01 -75.39 -57.39
CA ASP A 894 -3.99 -75.06 -55.95
C ASP A 894 -3.02 -73.93 -55.58
N ARG A 895 -1.86 -73.86 -56.27
CA ARG A 895 -0.79 -72.89 -55.99
C ARG A 895 -0.08 -72.46 -57.26
N VAL A 896 0.11 -71.15 -57.43
CA VAL A 896 0.85 -70.58 -58.56
C VAL A 896 1.90 -69.58 -58.07
N PHE A 897 3.12 -69.72 -58.58
CA PHE A 897 4.20 -68.76 -58.46
C PHE A 897 4.26 -67.86 -59.70
N ALA A 898 4.22 -66.55 -59.50
CA ALA A 898 4.36 -65.53 -60.51
C ALA A 898 5.45 -64.53 -60.13
N TYR A 899 6.15 -63.96 -61.11
CA TYR A 899 7.18 -62.94 -60.86
C TYR A 899 7.31 -61.95 -62.01
N TRP A 900 7.93 -60.81 -61.71
CA TRP A 900 8.29 -59.76 -62.67
C TRP A 900 9.80 -59.48 -62.60
N GLN A 901 10.42 -59.21 -63.75
CA GLN A 901 11.86 -58.95 -63.89
C GLN A 901 12.21 -57.47 -63.81
#